data_AF-A0A7V7PRF4-F1
#
_entry.id   AF-A0A7V7PRF4-F1
#
_cell.length_a   1.000
_cell.length_b   1.000
_cell.length_c   1.000
_cell.angle_alpha   90.00
_cell.angle_beta   90.00
_cell.angle_gamma   90.00
#
_symmetry.space_group_name_H-M   'P 1'
#
loop_
_entity.id
_entity.type
_entity.pdbx_description
1 polymer ?
#
loop_
_entity_poly.entity_id
_entity_poly.type
_entity_poly.pdbx_seq_one_letter_code
_entity_poly.pdbx_strand_id
1 'polypeptide(L)'
;MAVKCFLLALFAVLSISARAEDLSYFPPGDILPSNTSGIRQRTVTFPDWTFPIKIGTTTGQRAYIGTQLSQYHKLKWANDPRLFAYPHRDNQCEPRQWKLNACPGGKGHQGVDIRATDNRDKFWEVVAVEDGVVSILTRNTTVGIRNGVHTVRYLHMDPASIAAAGIKLNAAVRKGQVLGKVSNVMNGSKSTSIHLHFDAYSGVASAGNFFHVYPSLIAAYRRGWGMDDGIRNGELVPDPVHETRVGAAPAAAKPPAQAPAAEKCAGVAVASPLPSAADMTISSYWLYNCSVLALVADTATGARSLFYYQPTVELADLVASNPVLFSGTVSSGIYAGEAKVYSGSCGTLGYAVSGPVQSIDGQPVITLRGDRPTRNSRCETTGTSADTLTLTYLGTSAPALKLPPITAVAPSQPATGTRTTLSEQSRNFLAITFYPAADGSPPRLLPYFSNFPGLSPEEGPRDSRNGVIPRLKTDEAGVAISWVWLRKRALYTDGLALTPRQVAHSMAGVEPSMCDTADINPTAAALRNFGVATAVDACARVAAYLRGYIGFANGRNFASDYFGRNVGIDETLNLAVEADAFNWMRTMYSHESGKAAVVDAATFGRGIRFGEDYIAAYYDNRPDALHPLAYYSDPCNFGQPNCGTSSVEPQQPIAASSPVAANSGPAGTASSPETLESLTRAVRDLEARLARLEARPR
;
A
#
# COMPACT_ATOMS: atom_id res chain seq x y z
N MET A 1 2.25 36.32 58.93
CA MET A 1 2.50 34.88 58.70
C MET A 1 1.37 34.35 57.84
N ALA A 2 1.61 34.16 56.54
CA ALA A 2 0.63 33.58 55.61
C ALA A 2 1.26 32.35 54.97
N VAL A 3 0.74 31.17 55.34
CA VAL A 3 1.20 29.87 54.84
C VAL A 3 0.54 29.63 53.48
N LYS A 4 1.33 29.61 52.40
CA LYS A 4 0.90 29.16 51.08
C LYS A 4 1.00 27.63 51.02
N CYS A 5 -0.15 26.95 51.03
CA CYS A 5 -0.23 25.53 50.67
C CYS A 5 -0.18 25.39 49.14
N PHE A 6 0.88 24.78 48.62
CA PHE A 6 0.96 24.29 47.24
C PHE A 6 0.41 22.86 47.21
N LEU A 7 -0.77 22.66 46.62
CA LEU A 7 -1.27 21.32 46.29
C LEU A 7 -0.61 20.88 44.98
N LEU A 8 0.27 19.88 45.06
CA LEU A 8 0.78 19.16 43.87
C LEU A 8 -0.32 18.20 43.39
N ALA A 9 -0.99 18.54 42.29
CA ALA A 9 -1.91 17.61 41.62
C ALA A 9 -1.09 16.62 40.77
N LEU A 10 -1.01 15.37 41.22
CA LEU A 10 -0.40 14.26 40.51
C LEU A 10 -1.34 13.85 39.35
N PHE A 11 -1.07 14.32 38.13
CA PHE A 11 -1.75 13.82 36.93
C PHE A 11 -1.22 12.42 36.59
N ALA A 12 -1.97 11.38 36.96
CA ALA A 12 -1.77 10.04 36.43
C ALA A 12 -2.29 10.00 34.98
N VAL A 13 -1.39 10.17 34.02
CA VAL A 13 -1.65 9.97 32.59
C VAL A 13 -1.76 8.47 32.35
N LEU A 14 -2.98 7.93 32.25
CA LEU A 14 -3.18 6.60 31.68
C LEU A 14 -3.04 6.68 30.16
N SER A 15 -1.87 6.32 29.65
CA SER A 15 -1.61 6.14 28.23
C SER A 15 -2.43 4.96 27.69
N ILE A 16 -3.35 5.22 26.76
CA ILE A 16 -4.03 4.16 26.01
C ILE A 16 -3.08 3.74 24.86
N SER A 17 -2.48 2.56 25.00
CA SER A 17 -1.59 1.94 24.02
C SER A 17 -2.36 1.45 22.78
N ALA A 18 -2.07 2.02 21.60
CA ALA A 18 -2.47 1.45 20.30
C ALA A 18 -1.80 0.09 20.07
N ARG A 19 -2.54 -1.03 20.08
CA ARG A 19 -1.96 -2.37 19.87
C ARG A 19 -1.69 -2.65 18.38
N ALA A 20 -0.66 -3.43 18.07
CA ALA A 20 -0.49 -3.98 16.70
C ALA A 20 -1.42 -5.18 16.50
N GLU A 21 -2.64 -4.94 16.02
CA GLU A 21 -3.59 -6.02 15.71
C GLU A 21 -3.24 -6.80 14.42
N ASP A 22 -2.20 -6.39 13.68
CA ASP A 22 -1.80 -6.96 12.39
C ASP A 22 -0.42 -7.66 12.39
N LEU A 23 0.26 -7.74 13.56
CA LEU A 23 1.53 -8.47 13.66
C LEU A 23 1.33 -9.93 13.24
N SER A 24 2.05 -10.37 12.21
CA SER A 24 2.23 -11.81 11.95
C SER A 24 3.69 -12.15 11.69
N TYR A 25 4.09 -13.38 11.99
CA TYR A 25 5.47 -13.85 11.81
C TYR A 25 5.54 -15.36 11.57
N PHE A 26 6.59 -15.84 10.89
CA PHE A 26 6.88 -17.27 10.76
C PHE A 26 7.63 -17.81 11.99
N PRO A 27 7.53 -19.12 12.29
CA PRO A 27 8.27 -19.73 13.39
C PRO A 27 9.80 -19.57 13.23
N PRO A 28 10.56 -19.55 14.34
CA PRO A 28 12.03 -19.55 14.27
C PRO A 28 12.57 -20.68 13.40
N GLY A 29 13.55 -20.35 12.54
CA GLY A 29 14.17 -21.30 11.62
C GLY A 29 13.36 -21.58 10.34
N ASP A 30 12.18 -20.99 10.19
CA ASP A 30 11.51 -20.86 8.90
C ASP A 30 12.17 -19.71 8.13
N ILE A 31 13.04 -20.10 7.19
CA ILE A 31 13.85 -19.20 6.38
C ILE A 31 13.64 -19.50 4.90
N LEU A 32 14.07 -18.56 4.05
CA LEU A 32 14.16 -18.79 2.62
C LEU A 32 15.61 -19.01 2.16
N PRO A 33 15.82 -19.81 1.09
CA PRO A 33 14.83 -20.61 0.37
C PRO A 33 14.35 -21.79 1.23
N SER A 34 13.12 -22.27 1.00
CA SER A 34 12.43 -23.25 1.87
C SER A 34 13.12 -24.62 1.99
N ASN A 35 14.07 -24.91 1.09
CA ASN A 35 14.93 -26.10 1.16
C ASN A 35 16.13 -25.93 2.11
N THR A 36 16.32 -24.75 2.70
CA THR A 36 17.36 -24.47 3.69
C THR A 36 16.76 -24.53 5.09
N SER A 37 17.49 -25.14 6.03
CA SER A 37 17.08 -25.17 7.43
C SER A 37 17.73 -24.03 8.21
N GLY A 38 16.92 -23.20 8.87
CA GLY A 38 17.40 -22.21 9.84
C GLY A 38 17.53 -22.78 11.25
N ILE A 39 17.82 -21.90 12.20
CA ILE A 39 17.91 -22.22 13.63
C ILE A 39 16.48 -22.35 14.16
N ARG A 40 16.04 -23.57 14.48
CA ARG A 40 14.66 -23.84 14.92
C ARG A 40 14.44 -23.62 16.42
N GLN A 41 15.52 -23.50 17.17
CA GLN A 41 15.49 -23.25 18.60
C GLN A 41 14.71 -21.95 18.87
N ARG A 42 13.84 -22.00 19.88
CA ARG A 42 12.97 -20.87 20.25
C ARG A 42 13.52 -20.08 21.44
N THR A 43 14.74 -20.38 21.85
CA THR A 43 15.41 -19.74 22.99
C THR A 43 15.50 -18.24 22.80
N VAL A 44 14.96 -17.49 23.76
CA VAL A 44 15.09 -16.03 23.82
C VAL A 44 16.35 -15.71 24.60
N THR A 45 17.45 -15.53 23.86
CA THR A 45 18.76 -15.22 24.46
C THR A 45 18.77 -13.87 25.15
N PHE A 46 17.99 -12.90 24.65
CA PHE A 46 17.97 -11.53 25.15
C PHE A 46 16.54 -11.08 25.46
N PRO A 47 15.99 -11.44 26.64
CA PRO A 47 14.59 -11.21 26.96
C PRO A 47 14.24 -9.73 27.10
N ASP A 48 15.19 -8.86 27.50
CA ASP A 48 14.91 -7.46 27.87
C ASP A 48 15.18 -6.42 26.77
N TRP A 49 15.51 -6.86 25.56
CA TRP A 49 15.81 -5.98 24.44
C TRP A 49 14.63 -5.08 24.06
N THR A 50 14.93 -3.84 23.67
CA THR A 50 14.00 -3.06 22.84
C THR A 50 14.23 -3.38 21.35
N PHE A 51 13.26 -3.08 20.49
CA PHE A 51 13.44 -3.30 19.06
C PHE A 51 14.48 -2.31 18.48
N PRO A 52 15.39 -2.73 17.58
CA PRO A 52 16.53 -1.91 17.15
C PRO A 52 16.16 -0.74 16.22
N ILE A 53 14.93 -0.72 15.68
CA ILE A 53 14.34 0.45 15.01
C ILE A 53 13.23 0.97 15.92
N LYS A 54 13.11 2.29 16.05
CA LYS A 54 12.05 2.90 16.86
C LYS A 54 10.68 2.53 16.28
N ILE A 55 9.90 1.79 17.05
CA ILE A 55 8.56 1.27 16.68
C ILE A 55 7.62 1.39 17.88
N GLY A 56 6.34 1.09 17.65
CA GLY A 56 5.41 0.81 18.73
C GLY A 56 4.34 1.86 18.93
N THR A 57 3.55 1.68 19.99
CA THR A 57 2.28 2.39 20.21
C THR A 57 2.45 3.90 20.32
N THR A 58 3.60 4.35 20.81
CA THR A 58 3.94 5.76 20.99
C THR A 58 4.27 6.46 19.67
N THR A 59 4.87 5.75 18.71
CA THR A 59 5.29 6.35 17.44
C THR A 59 4.37 5.99 16.27
N GLY A 60 3.56 4.93 16.40
CA GLY A 60 2.79 4.34 15.31
C GLY A 60 3.68 3.71 14.23
N GLN A 61 5.00 3.66 14.42
CA GLN A 61 5.95 3.19 13.42
C GLN A 61 6.07 1.67 13.45
N ARG A 62 6.22 1.09 12.26
CA ARG A 62 6.36 -0.35 12.02
C ARG A 62 7.78 -0.68 11.57
N ALA A 63 8.11 -1.95 11.63
CA ALA A 63 9.31 -2.49 11.00
C ALA A 63 9.00 -3.89 10.48
N TYR A 64 9.89 -4.45 9.66
CA TYR A 64 9.71 -5.73 8.99
C TYR A 64 11.03 -6.50 8.97
N ILE A 65 11.07 -7.69 9.58
CA ILE A 65 12.23 -8.61 9.58
C ILE A 65 12.15 -9.55 8.37
N GLY A 66 13.30 -9.86 7.77
CA GLY A 66 13.43 -10.84 6.67
C GLY A 66 13.44 -10.19 5.29
N THR A 67 13.96 -8.96 5.19
CA THR A 67 13.64 -8.06 4.06
C THR A 67 14.71 -7.94 2.98
N GLN A 68 15.84 -8.65 3.10
CA GLN A 68 16.82 -8.86 2.03
C GLN A 68 16.63 -10.19 1.28
N LEU A 69 15.46 -10.82 1.43
CA LEU A 69 15.10 -12.06 0.75
C LEU A 69 14.58 -11.83 -0.68
N SER A 70 14.84 -10.68 -1.32
CA SER A 70 14.27 -10.30 -2.63
C SER A 70 14.48 -11.38 -3.70
N GLN A 71 15.69 -11.97 -3.75
CA GLN A 71 15.99 -13.09 -4.64
C GLN A 71 15.10 -14.32 -4.40
N TYR A 72 14.77 -14.63 -3.14
CA TYR A 72 13.97 -15.80 -2.78
C TYR A 72 12.47 -15.53 -2.85
N HIS A 73 12.07 -14.27 -2.71
CA HIS A 73 10.72 -13.80 -3.01
C HIS A 73 10.49 -13.57 -4.51
N LYS A 74 11.47 -13.86 -5.37
CA LYS A 74 11.44 -13.62 -6.83
C LYS A 74 11.10 -12.16 -7.18
N LEU A 75 11.53 -11.23 -6.32
CA LEU A 75 11.33 -9.79 -6.48
C LEU A 75 12.49 -9.21 -7.28
N LYS A 76 12.17 -8.45 -8.32
CA LYS A 76 13.17 -7.82 -9.18
C LYS A 76 13.71 -6.49 -8.67
N TRP A 77 13.14 -5.98 -7.58
CA TRP A 77 13.47 -4.67 -7.03
C TRP A 77 13.63 -4.72 -5.52
N ALA A 78 14.69 -4.07 -5.04
CA ALA A 78 15.05 -4.06 -3.63
C ALA A 78 14.16 -3.16 -2.77
N ASN A 79 13.19 -2.41 -3.30
CA ASN A 79 12.24 -1.64 -2.50
C ASN A 79 10.78 -1.99 -2.82
N ASP A 80 10.54 -3.21 -3.30
CA ASP A 80 9.18 -3.71 -3.52
C ASP A 80 8.33 -3.57 -2.24
N PRO A 81 7.11 -3.02 -2.30
CA PRO A 81 6.24 -2.84 -1.14
C PRO A 81 5.97 -4.14 -0.35
N ARG A 82 6.07 -5.32 -0.98
CA ARG A 82 5.96 -6.61 -0.31
C ARG A 82 7.07 -6.87 0.71
N LEU A 83 8.18 -6.13 0.66
CA LEU A 83 9.25 -6.13 1.66
C LEU A 83 8.93 -5.27 2.89
N PHE A 84 7.79 -4.56 2.88
CA PHE A 84 7.29 -3.70 3.96
C PHE A 84 5.94 -4.22 4.48
N ALA A 85 5.79 -5.54 4.53
CA ALA A 85 4.58 -6.21 4.97
C ALA A 85 4.91 -7.35 5.93
N TYR A 86 3.94 -7.68 6.78
CA TYR A 86 3.94 -8.94 7.53
C TYR A 86 3.53 -10.11 6.59
N PRO A 87 3.84 -11.37 6.95
CA PRO A 87 4.53 -11.81 8.17
C PRO A 87 6.04 -11.53 8.18
N HIS A 88 6.59 -11.22 9.37
CA HIS A 88 8.04 -11.28 9.59
C HIS A 88 8.56 -12.67 9.26
N ARG A 89 9.78 -12.75 8.72
CA ARG A 89 10.45 -14.03 8.51
C ARG A 89 11.87 -13.97 9.02
N ASP A 90 12.33 -15.07 9.61
CA ASP A 90 13.74 -15.21 9.95
C ASP A 90 14.57 -15.23 8.66
N ASN A 91 15.66 -14.47 8.64
CA ASN A 91 16.65 -14.54 7.57
C ASN A 91 18.08 -14.69 8.10
N GLN A 92 18.23 -15.06 9.38
CA GLN A 92 19.49 -15.61 9.87
C GLN A 92 19.68 -17.00 9.29
N CYS A 93 20.91 -17.35 8.93
CA CYS A 93 21.23 -18.59 8.19
C CYS A 93 20.71 -18.68 6.75
N GLU A 94 20.15 -17.61 6.15
CA GLU A 94 19.93 -17.61 4.69
C GLU A 94 21.26 -17.91 3.97
N PRO A 95 21.26 -18.61 2.82
CA PRO A 95 22.49 -19.05 2.15
C PRO A 95 23.47 -17.90 1.85
N ARG A 96 24.55 -17.83 2.62
CA ARG A 96 25.70 -16.92 2.45
C ARG A 96 26.99 -17.66 2.78
N GLN A 97 28.13 -17.06 2.42
CA GLN A 97 29.45 -17.69 2.58
C GLN A 97 30.05 -17.52 4.00
N TRP A 98 29.41 -16.77 4.88
CA TRP A 98 29.95 -16.46 6.21
C TRP A 98 29.84 -17.66 7.14
N LYS A 99 30.88 -17.90 7.95
CA LYS A 99 30.88 -18.93 8.98
C LYS A 99 29.90 -18.57 10.10
N LEU A 100 28.95 -19.46 10.38
CA LEU A 100 28.02 -19.38 11.50
C LEU A 100 27.85 -20.77 12.12
N ASN A 101 28.42 -20.97 13.30
CA ASN A 101 28.44 -22.28 13.97
C ASN A 101 27.03 -22.73 14.40
N ALA A 102 26.14 -21.78 14.71
CA ALA A 102 24.77 -22.07 15.13
C ALA A 102 23.85 -22.50 13.97
N CYS A 103 24.19 -22.16 12.72
CA CYS A 103 23.38 -22.56 11.58
C CYS A 103 23.54 -24.05 11.30
N PRO A 104 22.47 -24.79 10.93
CA PRO A 104 22.58 -26.21 10.58
C PRO A 104 23.62 -26.52 9.50
N GLY A 105 23.82 -25.60 8.54
CA GLY A 105 24.85 -25.72 7.50
C GLY A 105 26.24 -25.20 7.87
N GLY A 106 26.47 -24.73 9.10
CA GLY A 106 27.73 -24.12 9.56
C GLY A 106 28.11 -22.79 8.89
N LYS A 107 27.28 -22.32 7.95
CA LYS A 107 27.43 -21.06 7.21
C LYS A 107 26.07 -20.42 6.99
N GLY A 108 26.05 -19.12 6.75
CA GLY A 108 24.84 -18.38 6.41
C GLY A 108 24.93 -16.89 6.70
N HIS A 109 23.80 -16.21 6.69
CA HIS A 109 23.71 -14.81 7.06
C HIS A 109 23.84 -14.60 8.58
N GLN A 110 24.64 -13.61 8.98
CA GLN A 110 25.15 -13.41 10.34
C GLN A 110 24.13 -12.92 11.37
N GLY A 111 23.00 -12.39 10.92
CA GLY A 111 21.94 -11.86 11.76
C GLY A 111 20.66 -11.74 10.93
N VAL A 112 19.93 -10.65 11.12
CA VAL A 112 18.70 -10.38 10.37
C VAL A 112 18.73 -9.01 9.71
N ASP A 113 17.99 -8.89 8.61
CA ASP A 113 17.81 -7.61 7.92
C ASP A 113 16.40 -7.07 8.10
N ILE A 114 16.33 -5.83 8.58
CA ILE A 114 15.10 -5.20 9.05
C ILE A 114 14.84 -3.92 8.25
N ARG A 115 13.68 -3.81 7.63
CA ARG A 115 13.19 -2.53 7.07
C ARG A 115 12.34 -1.80 8.09
N ALA A 116 12.38 -0.48 8.02
CA ALA A 116 11.45 0.37 8.76
C ALA A 116 10.08 0.44 8.06
N THR A 117 9.19 1.35 8.49
CA THR A 117 7.83 1.48 7.97
C THR A 117 7.77 1.63 6.44
N ASP A 118 8.69 2.39 5.85
CA ASP A 118 8.80 2.57 4.40
C ASP A 118 10.27 2.73 3.95
N ASN A 119 10.47 3.02 2.67
CA ASN A 119 11.79 3.09 2.03
C ASN A 119 12.50 4.46 2.14
N ARG A 120 12.04 5.39 2.99
CA ARG A 120 12.71 6.70 3.14
C ARG A 120 14.12 6.55 3.72
N ASP A 121 15.09 7.06 2.96
CA ASP A 121 16.50 7.12 3.37
C ASP A 121 16.68 8.15 4.49
N LYS A 122 17.51 7.83 5.50
CA LYS A 122 17.90 8.75 6.59
C LYS A 122 16.73 9.31 7.41
N PHE A 123 15.63 8.59 7.46
CA PHE A 123 14.43 9.02 8.16
C PHE A 123 14.23 8.27 9.49
N TRP A 124 14.36 6.94 9.46
CA TRP A 124 13.98 6.05 10.55
C TRP A 124 15.07 5.89 11.61
N GLU A 125 14.73 6.14 12.87
CA GLU A 125 15.69 6.10 13.98
C GLU A 125 16.05 4.66 14.38
N VAL A 126 17.35 4.39 14.44
CA VAL A 126 17.93 3.17 14.99
C VAL A 126 18.32 3.42 16.44
N VAL A 127 17.98 2.51 17.33
CA VAL A 127 18.20 2.66 18.78
C VAL A 127 19.00 1.50 19.35
N ALA A 128 19.74 1.76 20.43
CA ALA A 128 20.41 0.72 21.21
C ALA A 128 19.38 -0.24 21.81
N VAL A 129 19.56 -1.55 21.60
CA VAL A 129 18.61 -2.57 22.11
C VAL A 129 18.77 -2.80 23.61
N GLU A 130 19.92 -2.43 24.14
CA GLU A 130 20.35 -2.59 25.52
C GLU A 130 21.40 -1.53 25.90
N ASP A 131 21.69 -1.42 27.19
CA ASP A 131 22.80 -0.61 27.69
C ASP A 131 24.13 -1.25 27.25
N GLY A 132 25.16 -0.43 27.06
CA GLY A 132 26.50 -0.93 26.79
C GLY A 132 27.51 0.16 26.47
N VAL A 133 28.64 -0.25 25.89
CA VAL A 133 29.70 0.66 25.46
C VAL A 133 29.97 0.48 23.97
N VAL A 134 30.06 1.58 23.24
CA VAL A 134 30.42 1.57 21.82
C VAL A 134 31.85 1.03 21.67
N SER A 135 31.97 -0.19 21.17
CA SER A 135 33.24 -0.92 21.00
C SER A 135 33.69 -1.00 19.54
N ILE A 136 32.78 -0.74 18.60
CA ILE A 136 33.06 -0.70 17.16
C ILE A 136 32.41 0.56 16.59
N LEU A 137 33.20 1.36 15.88
CA LEU A 137 32.71 2.48 15.08
C LEU A 137 33.59 2.58 13.83
N THR A 138 32.99 2.39 12.67
CA THR A 138 33.72 2.18 11.41
C THR A 138 33.25 3.13 10.32
N ARG A 139 34.11 3.36 9.32
CA ARG A 139 33.78 4.18 8.15
C ARG A 139 32.70 3.55 7.25
N ASN A 140 32.45 2.25 7.36
CA ASN A 140 31.34 1.59 6.69
C ASN A 140 30.05 1.59 7.52
N THR A 141 29.95 2.46 8.53
CA THR A 141 28.75 2.72 9.36
C THR A 141 28.35 1.60 10.32
N THR A 142 29.24 0.63 10.56
CA THR A 142 29.05 -0.36 11.63
C THR A 142 29.23 0.31 12.98
N VAL A 143 28.19 0.28 13.80
CA VAL A 143 28.23 0.60 15.22
C VAL A 143 28.09 -0.70 16.00
N GLY A 144 29.01 -0.99 16.92
CA GLY A 144 28.96 -2.17 17.78
C GLY A 144 28.90 -1.77 19.24
N ILE A 145 27.91 -2.27 19.97
CA ILE A 145 27.71 -2.03 21.39
C ILE A 145 28.08 -3.29 22.14
N ARG A 146 29.04 -3.19 23.05
CA ARG A 146 29.47 -4.30 23.91
C ARG A 146 28.76 -4.21 25.25
N ASN A 147 28.18 -5.32 25.67
CA ASN A 147 27.64 -5.51 27.01
C ASN A 147 28.18 -6.84 27.56
N GLY A 148 29.06 -6.76 28.56
CA GLY A 148 29.70 -7.94 29.16
C GLY A 148 30.43 -8.82 28.14
N VAL A 149 29.87 -10.01 27.89
CA VAL A 149 30.47 -11.05 27.06
C VAL A 149 29.99 -11.04 25.61
N HIS A 150 29.07 -10.18 25.22
CA HIS A 150 28.56 -10.09 23.85
C HIS A 150 28.67 -8.69 23.26
N THR A 151 28.60 -8.64 21.94
CA THR A 151 28.54 -7.40 21.16
C THR A 151 27.37 -7.47 20.20
N VAL A 152 26.54 -6.41 20.18
CA VAL A 152 25.45 -6.19 19.23
C VAL A 152 25.92 -5.22 18.14
N ARG A 153 25.66 -5.52 16.87
CA ARG A 153 26.05 -4.66 15.74
C ARG A 153 24.85 -4.13 14.97
N TYR A 154 25.02 -2.89 14.52
CA TYR A 154 24.07 -2.12 13.71
C TYR A 154 24.80 -1.65 12.45
N LEU A 155 24.35 -2.09 11.29
CA LEU A 155 24.98 -1.82 10.00
C LEU A 155 24.00 -1.10 9.07
N HIS A 156 24.55 -0.45 8.03
CA HIS A 156 23.78 0.23 6.99
C HIS A 156 23.01 1.49 7.46
N MET A 157 23.58 2.19 8.44
CA MET A 157 23.05 3.48 8.90
C MET A 157 23.68 4.66 8.14
N ASP A 158 23.04 5.83 8.17
CA ASP A 158 23.61 7.04 7.57
C ASP A 158 24.76 7.61 8.44
N PRO A 159 25.98 7.83 7.90
CA PRO A 159 27.13 8.30 8.66
C PRO A 159 26.90 9.64 9.36
N ALA A 160 26.21 10.58 8.70
CA ALA A 160 25.96 11.91 9.26
C ALA A 160 24.98 11.82 10.44
N SER A 161 23.98 10.94 10.37
CA SER A 161 23.05 10.69 11.47
C SER A 161 23.72 10.05 12.69
N ILE A 162 24.72 9.18 12.51
CA ILE A 162 25.50 8.59 13.62
C ILE A 162 26.30 9.68 14.34
N ALA A 163 26.96 10.54 13.56
CA ALA A 163 27.70 11.68 14.11
C ALA A 163 26.77 12.66 14.84
N ALA A 164 25.60 12.96 14.26
CA ALA A 164 24.59 13.83 14.87
C ALA A 164 24.00 13.25 16.17
N ALA A 165 23.90 11.93 16.27
CA ALA A 165 23.51 11.24 17.50
C ALA A 165 24.62 11.25 18.58
N GLY A 166 25.80 11.80 18.28
CA GLY A 166 26.90 11.93 19.23
C GLY A 166 27.63 10.62 19.53
N ILE A 167 27.44 9.58 18.70
CA ILE A 167 28.04 8.26 18.91
C ILE A 167 29.54 8.31 18.65
N LYS A 168 30.31 7.91 19.66
CA LYS A 168 31.79 7.88 19.64
C LYS A 168 32.27 6.56 20.22
N LEU A 169 33.45 6.11 19.77
CA LEU A 169 34.10 4.94 20.35
C LEU A 169 34.30 5.14 21.87
N ASN A 170 34.09 4.08 22.65
CA ASN A 170 34.12 4.03 24.11
C ASN A 170 33.02 4.83 24.83
N ALA A 171 32.07 5.43 24.11
CA ALA A 171 30.93 6.08 24.75
C ALA A 171 29.99 5.03 25.36
N ALA A 172 29.50 5.30 26.57
CA ALA A 172 28.40 4.55 27.14
C ALA A 172 27.10 4.93 26.41
N VAL A 173 26.25 3.94 26.17
CA VAL A 173 24.93 4.11 25.55
C VAL A 173 23.88 3.42 26.40
N ARG A 174 22.67 3.97 26.40
CA ARG A 174 21.52 3.42 27.12
C ARG A 174 20.54 2.74 26.17
N LYS A 175 19.85 1.70 26.64
CA LYS A 175 18.73 1.08 25.94
C LYS A 175 17.73 2.15 25.47
N GLY A 176 17.38 2.11 24.20
CA GLY A 176 16.50 3.08 23.54
C GLY A 176 17.19 4.37 23.06
N GLN A 177 18.47 4.59 23.37
CA GLN A 177 19.22 5.74 22.85
C GLN A 177 19.38 5.64 21.34
N VAL A 178 19.11 6.74 20.63
CA VAL A 178 19.31 6.83 19.18
C VAL A 178 20.79 6.70 18.83
N LEU A 179 21.11 5.80 17.90
CA LEU A 179 22.45 5.53 17.40
C LEU A 179 22.71 6.14 16.02
N GLY A 180 21.64 6.42 15.28
CA GLY A 180 21.67 6.88 13.91
C GLY A 180 20.33 6.64 13.23
N LYS A 181 20.32 6.69 11.90
CA LYS A 181 19.14 6.44 11.08
C LYS A 181 19.40 5.40 9.99
N VAL A 182 18.38 4.62 9.66
CA VAL A 182 18.41 3.60 8.61
C VAL A 182 18.80 4.23 7.27
N SER A 183 19.69 3.58 6.53
CA SER A 183 20.16 4.00 5.22
C SER A 183 20.56 2.79 4.39
N ASN A 184 21.39 3.00 3.37
CA ASN A 184 21.84 1.98 2.43
C ASN A 184 23.36 1.98 2.24
N VAL A 185 24.10 2.42 3.26
CA VAL A 185 25.56 2.53 3.22
C VAL A 185 26.20 1.19 3.52
N MET A 186 26.99 0.69 2.57
CA MET A 186 27.80 -0.52 2.71
C MET A 186 29.18 -0.22 2.15
N ASN A 187 30.23 -0.66 2.85
CA ASN A 187 31.63 -0.39 2.48
C ASN A 187 31.97 1.10 2.25
N GLY A 188 31.26 2.00 2.95
CA GLY A 188 31.48 3.46 2.87
C GLY A 188 30.78 4.16 1.70
N SER A 189 29.97 3.46 0.91
CA SER A 189 29.18 4.05 -0.18
C SER A 189 27.73 3.52 -0.17
N LYS A 190 26.82 4.20 -0.89
CA LYS A 190 25.43 3.74 -1.05
C LYS A 190 25.38 2.55 -2.02
N SER A 191 25.58 1.34 -1.51
CA SER A 191 25.77 0.13 -2.33
C SER A 191 24.90 -1.05 -1.94
N THR A 192 23.97 -0.85 -1.01
CA THR A 192 22.93 -1.84 -0.67
C THR A 192 21.53 -1.22 -0.74
N SER A 193 20.50 -1.93 -0.32
CA SER A 193 19.13 -1.40 -0.20
C SER A 193 18.92 -0.70 1.15
N ILE A 194 17.84 0.06 1.32
CA ILE A 194 17.58 0.79 2.57
C ILE A 194 17.03 -0.20 3.62
N HIS A 195 17.87 -0.58 4.58
CA HIS A 195 17.53 -1.49 5.69
C HIS A 195 18.57 -1.38 6.80
N LEU A 196 18.24 -1.90 7.97
CA LEU A 196 19.19 -2.15 9.06
C LEU A 196 19.62 -3.61 9.00
N HIS A 197 20.92 -3.88 8.93
CA HIS A 197 21.45 -5.20 9.25
C HIS A 197 21.78 -5.24 10.75
N PHE A 198 21.29 -6.26 11.44
CA PHE A 198 21.34 -6.39 12.90
C PHE A 198 21.79 -7.79 13.32
N ASP A 199 22.84 -7.88 14.13
CA ASP A 199 23.37 -9.13 14.65
C ASP A 199 23.93 -9.00 16.07
N ALA A 200 24.12 -10.14 16.74
CA ALA A 200 24.82 -10.20 18.03
C ALA A 200 25.71 -11.44 18.08
N TYR A 201 26.88 -11.32 18.73
CA TYR A 201 27.83 -12.42 18.87
C TYR A 201 28.53 -12.41 20.22
N SER A 202 29.00 -13.59 20.65
CA SER A 202 29.78 -13.75 21.89
C SER A 202 31.27 -13.43 21.69
N GLY A 203 31.95 -12.93 22.71
CA GLY A 203 33.39 -12.66 22.70
C GLY A 203 33.74 -11.28 22.15
N VAL A 204 35.03 -11.05 21.84
CA VAL A 204 35.54 -9.78 21.28
C VAL A 204 35.55 -9.77 19.74
N ALA A 205 35.41 -10.93 19.12
CA ALA A 205 35.31 -11.11 17.68
C ALA A 205 34.19 -12.11 17.38
N SER A 206 33.52 -11.95 16.24
CA SER A 206 32.39 -12.81 15.90
C SER A 206 32.81 -14.26 15.72
N ALA A 207 33.89 -14.54 14.97
CA ALA A 207 34.48 -15.88 14.76
C ALA A 207 33.48 -17.03 14.43
N GLY A 208 32.27 -16.69 13.98
CA GLY A 208 31.14 -17.60 13.74
C GLY A 208 30.22 -17.89 14.94
N ASN A 209 30.47 -17.29 16.10
CA ASN A 209 29.70 -17.45 17.34
C ASN A 209 28.59 -16.39 17.47
N PHE A 210 27.70 -16.35 16.47
CA PHE A 210 26.54 -15.46 16.47
C PHE A 210 25.39 -16.07 17.28
N PHE A 211 24.69 -15.23 18.04
CA PHE A 211 23.45 -15.60 18.71
C PHE A 211 22.30 -15.64 17.71
N HIS A 212 21.29 -16.48 17.99
CA HIS A 212 20.03 -16.43 17.25
C HIS A 212 19.17 -15.28 17.79
N VAL A 213 19.07 -14.20 17.01
CA VAL A 213 18.45 -12.95 17.48
C VAL A 213 16.94 -12.90 17.20
N TYR A 214 16.43 -13.69 16.26
CA TYR A 214 15.05 -13.62 15.80
C TYR A 214 14.00 -13.80 16.92
N PRO A 215 14.08 -14.80 17.82
CA PRO A 215 13.12 -14.93 18.92
C PRO A 215 13.12 -13.73 19.87
N SER A 216 14.29 -13.15 20.15
CA SER A 216 14.43 -11.96 20.99
C SER A 216 13.84 -10.71 20.33
N LEU A 217 13.96 -10.60 19.01
CA LEU A 217 13.38 -9.49 18.24
C LEU A 217 11.86 -9.56 18.15
N ILE A 218 11.27 -10.75 18.01
CA ILE A 218 9.81 -10.91 18.05
C ILE A 218 9.27 -10.47 19.41
N ALA A 219 9.88 -10.92 20.51
CA ALA A 219 9.49 -10.50 21.86
C ALA A 219 9.64 -8.98 22.07
N ALA A 220 10.74 -8.40 21.58
CA ALA A 220 10.97 -6.95 21.64
C ALA A 220 9.94 -6.16 20.83
N TYR A 221 9.56 -6.65 19.65
CA TYR A 221 8.54 -6.01 18.81
C TYR A 221 7.17 -6.02 19.48
N ARG A 222 6.77 -7.18 20.04
CA ARG A 222 5.52 -7.36 20.80
C ARG A 222 5.42 -6.36 21.97
N ARG A 223 6.49 -6.23 22.75
CA ARG A 223 6.55 -5.22 23.84
C ARG A 223 6.40 -3.79 23.34
N GLY A 224 7.07 -3.44 22.25
CA GLY A 224 6.96 -2.10 21.66
C GLY A 224 5.52 -1.76 21.26
N TRP A 225 4.73 -2.76 20.86
CA TRP A 225 3.32 -2.63 20.51
C TRP A 225 2.33 -2.92 21.66
N GLY A 226 2.81 -2.99 22.90
CA GLY A 226 1.95 -3.19 24.08
C GLY A 226 1.28 -4.57 24.13
N MET A 227 1.89 -5.57 23.49
CA MET A 227 1.48 -6.98 23.50
C MET A 227 2.28 -7.77 24.56
N ASP A 228 1.71 -8.89 25.03
CA ASP A 228 2.47 -9.89 25.81
C ASP A 228 3.67 -10.36 24.99
N ASP A 229 4.86 -10.44 25.59
CA ASP A 229 6.11 -10.71 24.88
C ASP A 229 6.27 -12.15 24.40
N GLY A 230 5.38 -13.06 24.81
CA GLY A 230 5.39 -14.46 24.42
C GLY A 230 6.54 -15.26 25.05
N ILE A 231 7.25 -14.74 26.04
CA ILE A 231 8.37 -15.46 26.66
C ILE A 231 7.85 -16.32 27.81
N ARG A 232 8.07 -17.64 27.76
CA ARG A 232 7.83 -18.54 28.90
C ARG A 232 9.02 -19.47 29.04
N ASN A 233 9.55 -19.63 30.26
CA ASN A 233 10.72 -20.46 30.56
C ASN A 233 11.95 -20.18 29.66
N GLY A 234 12.15 -18.92 29.25
CA GLY A 234 13.26 -18.54 28.39
C GLY A 234 13.07 -18.85 26.90
N GLU A 235 11.87 -19.25 26.47
CA GLU A 235 11.56 -19.54 25.07
C GLU A 235 10.39 -18.69 24.58
N LEU A 236 10.40 -18.36 23.28
CA LEU A 236 9.28 -17.72 22.60
C LEU A 236 8.22 -18.79 22.35
N VAL A 237 7.12 -18.80 23.09
CA VAL A 237 6.08 -19.81 22.91
C VAL A 237 5.40 -19.67 21.54
N PRO A 238 4.95 -20.77 20.91
CA PRO A 238 4.13 -20.70 19.71
C PRO A 238 2.88 -19.86 19.95
N ASP A 239 2.62 -18.90 19.07
CA ASP A 239 1.45 -18.03 19.15
C ASP A 239 0.46 -18.38 18.02
N PRO A 240 -0.66 -19.08 18.30
CA PRO A 240 -1.60 -19.48 17.25
C PRO A 240 -2.34 -18.32 16.58
N VAL A 241 -2.29 -17.11 17.13
CA VAL A 241 -2.93 -15.91 16.59
C VAL A 241 -2.00 -15.19 15.62
N HIS A 242 -0.72 -15.03 16.00
CA HIS A 242 0.23 -14.21 15.24
C HIS A 242 1.31 -15.03 14.50
N GLU A 243 1.52 -16.30 14.86
CA GLU A 243 2.51 -17.17 14.22
C GLU A 243 1.88 -17.95 13.04
N THR A 244 2.47 -17.80 11.87
CA THR A 244 2.02 -18.44 10.62
C THR A 244 2.54 -19.87 10.54
N ARG A 245 1.66 -20.86 10.34
CA ARG A 245 2.07 -22.27 10.21
C ARG A 245 2.72 -22.55 8.85
N VAL A 246 3.88 -23.20 8.87
CA VAL A 246 4.62 -23.61 7.67
C VAL A 246 3.81 -24.64 6.87
N GLY A 247 3.46 -24.33 5.62
CA GLY A 247 2.81 -25.26 4.68
C GLY A 247 1.33 -24.99 4.35
N ALA A 248 0.72 -23.93 4.88
CA ALA A 248 -0.63 -23.53 4.47
C ALA A 248 -0.56 -22.30 3.54
N ALA A 249 -1.01 -22.45 2.29
CA ALA A 249 -1.65 -21.34 1.60
C ALA A 249 -2.75 -20.78 2.53
N PRO A 250 -3.06 -19.48 2.51
CA PRO A 250 -4.05 -18.91 3.41
C PRO A 250 -5.38 -19.64 3.21
N ALA A 251 -5.78 -20.43 4.21
CA ALA A 251 -7.15 -20.86 4.33
C ALA A 251 -7.94 -19.61 4.70
N ALA A 252 -8.91 -19.26 3.84
CA ALA A 252 -9.90 -18.24 4.16
C ALA A 252 -10.43 -18.50 5.58
N ALA A 253 -10.32 -17.51 6.45
CA ALA A 253 -10.98 -17.55 7.74
C ALA A 253 -12.47 -17.81 7.49
N LYS A 254 -13.01 -18.89 8.07
CA LYS A 254 -14.45 -19.12 8.07
C LYS A 254 -15.08 -17.94 8.84
N PRO A 255 -16.01 -17.17 8.24
CA PRO A 255 -16.64 -16.06 8.93
C PRO A 255 -17.36 -16.55 10.19
N PRO A 256 -17.40 -15.75 11.28
CA PRO A 256 -18.18 -16.11 12.46
C PRO A 256 -19.63 -16.33 12.04
N ALA A 257 -20.29 -17.30 12.68
CA ALA A 257 -21.69 -17.61 12.39
C ALA A 257 -22.54 -16.34 12.50
N GLN A 258 -23.29 -16.02 11.43
CA GLN A 258 -24.15 -14.85 11.35
C GLN A 258 -25.19 -14.89 12.48
N ALA A 259 -25.30 -13.79 13.23
CA ALA A 259 -26.27 -13.65 14.31
C ALA A 259 -27.73 -13.77 13.79
N PRO A 260 -28.68 -14.34 14.57
CA PRO A 260 -30.07 -14.53 14.16
C PRO A 260 -30.80 -13.24 13.74
N ALA A 261 -30.39 -12.08 14.27
CA ALA A 261 -30.95 -10.78 13.89
C ALA A 261 -30.53 -10.32 12.48
N ALA A 262 -29.35 -10.73 12.00
CA ALA A 262 -28.89 -10.42 10.64
C ALA A 262 -29.69 -11.18 9.57
N GLU A 263 -30.26 -12.33 9.92
CA GLU A 263 -31.07 -13.17 9.03
C GLU A 263 -32.39 -12.49 8.64
N LYS A 264 -33.00 -11.71 9.56
CA LYS A 264 -34.21 -10.91 9.28
C LYS A 264 -33.98 -9.75 8.31
N CYS A 265 -32.73 -9.33 8.13
CA CYS A 265 -32.33 -8.27 7.22
C CYS A 265 -31.74 -8.81 5.91
N ALA A 266 -31.82 -10.12 5.67
CA ALA A 266 -31.41 -10.73 4.42
C ALA A 266 -32.18 -10.13 3.23
N GLY A 267 -31.46 -9.58 2.25
CA GLY A 267 -32.05 -8.98 1.05
C GLY A 267 -32.37 -7.48 1.14
N VAL A 268 -32.20 -6.85 2.31
CA VAL A 268 -32.34 -5.38 2.43
C VAL A 268 -31.08 -4.70 1.89
N ALA A 269 -31.25 -3.74 0.99
CA ALA A 269 -30.15 -3.02 0.37
C ALA A 269 -29.52 -2.00 1.34
N VAL A 270 -28.22 -2.18 1.61
CA VAL A 270 -27.39 -1.25 2.39
C VAL A 270 -26.39 -0.52 1.50
N ALA A 271 -26.19 0.76 1.78
CA ALA A 271 -25.22 1.60 1.09
C ALA A 271 -23.78 1.26 1.52
N SER A 272 -22.81 1.76 0.76
CA SER A 272 -21.41 1.76 1.16
C SER A 272 -21.22 2.50 2.49
N PRO A 273 -20.15 2.19 3.25
CA PRO A 273 -19.84 2.92 4.47
C PRO A 273 -19.80 4.43 4.24
N LEU A 274 -20.48 5.21 5.08
CA LEU A 274 -20.50 6.66 4.96
C LEU A 274 -19.08 7.21 5.20
N PRO A 275 -18.63 8.20 4.42
CA PRO A 275 -17.29 8.77 4.56
C PRO A 275 -17.01 9.35 5.94
N SER A 276 -18.04 9.84 6.63
CA SER A 276 -17.97 10.35 8.01
C SER A 276 -17.50 9.32 9.03
N ALA A 277 -17.55 8.02 8.70
CA ALA A 277 -17.05 6.95 9.54
C ALA A 277 -15.56 6.65 9.37
N ALA A 278 -14.91 7.16 8.33
CA ALA A 278 -13.52 6.81 7.97
C ALA A 278 -12.49 7.27 9.01
N ASP A 279 -12.80 8.36 9.73
CA ASP A 279 -11.91 8.97 10.72
C ASP A 279 -12.31 8.68 12.18
N MET A 280 -13.40 7.93 12.40
CA MET A 280 -13.92 7.66 13.73
C MET A 280 -13.29 6.40 14.34
N THR A 281 -12.91 6.46 15.62
CA THR A 281 -12.47 5.27 16.36
C THR A 281 -13.69 4.44 16.78
N ILE A 282 -14.06 3.48 15.93
CA ILE A 282 -15.24 2.64 16.12
C ILE A 282 -14.96 1.58 17.19
N SER A 283 -15.78 1.54 18.23
CA SER A 283 -15.69 0.55 19.30
C SER A 283 -16.39 -0.76 18.95
N SER A 284 -17.53 -0.68 18.26
CA SER A 284 -18.29 -1.86 17.82
C SER A 284 -19.37 -1.51 16.78
N TYR A 285 -19.88 -2.52 16.09
CA TYR A 285 -20.93 -2.41 15.10
C TYR A 285 -22.24 -3.00 15.60
N TRP A 286 -23.34 -2.37 15.25
CA TRP A 286 -24.69 -2.70 15.71
C TRP A 286 -25.68 -2.67 14.55
N LEU A 287 -26.63 -3.60 14.55
CA LEU A 287 -27.73 -3.63 13.59
C LEU A 287 -28.91 -2.85 14.14
N TYR A 288 -29.44 -1.92 13.34
CA TYR A 288 -30.65 -1.16 13.64
C TYR A 288 -31.45 -0.91 12.37
N ASN A 289 -32.71 -1.36 12.31
CA ASN A 289 -33.57 -1.25 11.12
C ASN A 289 -32.86 -1.61 9.80
N CYS A 290 -32.12 -2.73 9.82
CA CYS A 290 -31.31 -3.23 8.71
C CYS A 290 -30.20 -2.30 8.20
N SER A 291 -29.89 -1.23 8.94
CA SER A 291 -28.67 -0.45 8.80
C SER A 291 -27.61 -0.93 9.77
N VAL A 292 -26.33 -0.78 9.39
CA VAL A 292 -25.20 -0.94 10.31
C VAL A 292 -24.90 0.41 10.93
N LEU A 293 -24.93 0.45 12.25
CA LEU A 293 -24.43 1.55 13.04
C LEU A 293 -23.04 1.23 13.58
N ALA A 294 -22.21 2.25 13.67
CA ALA A 294 -20.98 2.21 14.43
C ALA A 294 -21.18 2.92 15.76
N LEU A 295 -20.71 2.28 16.83
CA LEU A 295 -20.63 2.85 18.16
C LEU A 295 -19.25 3.47 18.34
N VAL A 296 -19.21 4.77 18.61
CA VAL A 296 -18.06 5.42 19.25
C VAL A 296 -18.35 5.50 20.74
N ALA A 297 -17.48 4.89 21.53
CA ALA A 297 -17.57 4.90 22.98
C ALA A 297 -16.38 5.65 23.58
N ASP A 298 -16.67 6.68 24.36
CA ASP A 298 -15.72 7.26 25.30
C ASP A 298 -15.91 6.57 26.66
N THR A 299 -14.98 5.69 27.01
CA THR A 299 -15.04 4.95 28.27
C THR A 299 -14.63 5.79 29.48
N ALA A 300 -13.97 6.94 29.28
CA ALA A 300 -13.56 7.83 30.36
C ALA A 300 -14.72 8.68 30.86
N THR A 301 -15.54 9.21 29.95
CA THR A 301 -16.70 10.06 30.29
C THR A 301 -18.02 9.28 30.36
N GLY A 302 -18.02 8.05 29.87
CA GLY A 302 -19.25 7.28 29.65
C GLY A 302 -20.02 7.73 28.41
N ALA A 303 -19.54 8.69 27.61
CA ALA A 303 -20.23 9.16 26.42
C ALA A 303 -20.34 8.07 25.34
N ARG A 304 -21.48 8.02 24.66
CA ARG A 304 -21.83 7.02 23.64
C ARG A 304 -22.48 7.73 22.48
N SER A 305 -21.92 7.51 21.29
CA SER A 305 -22.49 7.99 20.03
C SER A 305 -22.68 6.83 19.07
N LEU A 306 -23.90 6.63 18.59
CA LEU A 306 -24.24 5.65 17.56
C LEU A 306 -24.54 6.41 16.28
N PHE A 307 -23.78 6.13 15.23
CA PHE A 307 -23.93 6.77 13.93
C PHE A 307 -24.07 5.74 12.82
N TYR A 308 -24.76 6.10 11.75
CA TYR A 308 -24.91 5.28 10.56
C TYR A 308 -23.53 5.04 9.93
N TYR A 309 -23.11 3.79 9.93
CA TYR A 309 -21.92 3.32 9.23
C TYR A 309 -22.30 2.91 7.81
N GLN A 310 -23.22 1.95 7.68
CA GLN A 310 -23.84 1.56 6.40
C GLN A 310 -25.35 1.67 6.55
N PRO A 311 -25.95 2.83 6.23
CA PRO A 311 -27.40 2.97 6.20
C PRO A 311 -28.02 2.09 5.11
N THR A 312 -29.32 1.81 5.20
CA THR A 312 -30.05 1.31 4.02
C THR A 312 -29.92 2.33 2.88
N VAL A 313 -30.00 1.86 1.64
CA VAL A 313 -29.83 2.74 0.45
C VAL A 313 -30.80 3.92 0.49
N GLU A 314 -32.05 3.70 0.88
CA GLU A 314 -33.08 4.75 1.00
C GLU A 314 -32.75 5.81 2.07
N LEU A 315 -32.00 5.43 3.10
CA LEU A 315 -31.66 6.30 4.20
C LEU A 315 -30.33 7.04 3.99
N ALA A 316 -29.49 6.56 3.05
CA ALA A 316 -28.11 7.00 2.88
C ALA A 316 -27.97 8.52 2.67
N ASP A 317 -28.70 9.08 1.72
CA ASP A 317 -28.62 10.52 1.41
C ASP A 317 -29.15 11.38 2.57
N LEU A 318 -30.18 10.89 3.27
CA LEU A 318 -30.84 11.62 4.35
C LEU A 318 -29.96 11.76 5.59
N VAL A 319 -29.07 10.80 5.84
CA VAL A 319 -28.19 10.77 7.01
C VAL A 319 -26.74 11.15 6.69
N ALA A 320 -26.35 11.25 5.41
CA ALA A 320 -24.96 11.47 4.99
C ALA A 320 -24.31 12.71 5.64
N SER A 321 -25.06 13.82 5.74
CA SER A 321 -24.56 15.07 6.33
C SER A 321 -24.65 15.13 7.86
N ASN A 322 -25.45 14.26 8.48
CA ASN A 322 -25.65 14.19 9.92
C ASN A 322 -25.95 12.73 10.34
N PRO A 323 -24.94 11.87 10.42
CA PRO A 323 -25.14 10.42 10.54
C PRO A 323 -25.45 9.94 11.95
N VAL A 324 -25.48 10.83 12.96
CA VAL A 324 -25.61 10.44 14.37
C VAL A 324 -27.05 10.11 14.74
N LEU A 325 -27.37 8.83 14.92
CA LEU A 325 -28.67 8.36 15.40
C LEU A 325 -28.88 8.65 16.88
N PHE A 326 -27.87 8.42 17.72
CA PHE A 326 -27.96 8.62 19.17
C PHE A 326 -26.68 9.24 19.70
N SER A 327 -26.83 10.17 20.66
CA SER A 327 -25.74 10.73 21.46
C SER A 327 -26.19 10.78 22.91
N GLY A 328 -25.37 10.27 23.82
CA GLY A 328 -25.71 10.21 25.23
C GLY A 328 -24.58 9.67 26.09
N THR A 329 -24.95 9.14 27.25
CA THR A 329 -24.01 8.50 28.18
C THR A 329 -24.50 7.13 28.58
N VAL A 330 -23.59 6.28 29.07
CA VAL A 330 -23.93 5.05 29.77
C VAL A 330 -23.43 5.12 31.21
N SER A 331 -24.32 4.80 32.15
CA SER A 331 -23.98 4.65 33.56
C SER A 331 -24.66 3.40 34.10
N SER A 332 -23.89 2.52 34.76
CA SER A 332 -24.38 1.26 35.32
C SER A 332 -25.17 0.38 34.32
N GLY A 333 -24.75 0.38 33.04
CA GLY A 333 -25.40 -0.38 31.97
C GLY A 333 -26.68 0.25 31.39
N ILE A 334 -27.07 1.44 31.86
CA ILE A 334 -28.21 2.21 31.35
C ILE A 334 -27.70 3.32 30.43
N TYR A 335 -28.15 3.30 29.19
CA TYR A 335 -27.94 4.36 28.21
C TYR A 335 -29.00 5.43 28.43
N ALA A 336 -28.60 6.70 28.41
CA ALA A 336 -29.51 7.85 28.45
C ALA A 336 -28.96 8.97 27.57
N GLY A 337 -29.81 9.58 26.75
CA GLY A 337 -29.38 10.61 25.81
C GLY A 337 -30.48 11.01 24.84
N GLU A 338 -30.06 11.55 23.71
CA GLU A 338 -30.94 12.01 22.63
C GLU A 338 -30.81 11.08 21.43
N ALA A 339 -31.94 10.58 20.93
CA ALA A 339 -32.05 9.90 19.64
C ALA A 339 -32.61 10.86 18.59
N LYS A 340 -32.28 10.63 17.31
CA LYS A 340 -32.74 11.42 16.18
C LYS A 340 -33.70 10.65 15.29
N VAL A 341 -34.72 11.36 14.82
CA VAL A 341 -35.61 10.92 13.74
C VAL A 341 -35.33 11.77 12.51
N TYR A 342 -35.15 11.09 11.39
CA TYR A 342 -34.86 11.70 10.11
C TYR A 342 -36.11 11.76 9.25
N SER A 343 -36.33 12.91 8.60
CA SER A 343 -37.46 13.15 7.70
C SER A 343 -36.97 13.94 6.49
N GLY A 344 -37.23 13.45 5.28
CA GLY A 344 -36.89 14.18 4.06
C GLY A 344 -37.63 15.52 3.92
N SER A 345 -38.88 15.58 4.40
CA SER A 345 -39.72 16.79 4.35
C SER A 345 -39.51 17.76 5.52
N CYS A 346 -39.34 17.25 6.74
CA CYS A 346 -39.30 18.06 7.97
C CYS A 346 -37.93 18.13 8.64
N GLY A 347 -36.90 17.59 8.01
CA GLY A 347 -35.56 17.54 8.56
C GLY A 347 -35.44 16.66 9.79
N THR A 348 -34.29 16.77 10.45
CA THR A 348 -33.93 15.94 11.61
C THR A 348 -34.49 16.51 12.90
N LEU A 349 -35.03 15.66 13.78
CA LEU A 349 -35.52 16.05 15.10
C LEU A 349 -34.97 15.11 16.17
N GLY A 350 -34.53 15.68 17.29
CA GLY A 350 -34.07 14.95 18.47
C GLY A 350 -35.15 14.74 19.52
N TYR A 351 -35.04 13.66 20.30
CA TYR A 351 -35.90 13.36 21.46
C TYR A 351 -35.16 12.49 22.48
N ALA A 352 -35.51 12.66 23.75
CA ALA A 352 -34.86 11.94 24.84
C ALA A 352 -35.23 10.45 24.82
N VAL A 353 -34.22 9.60 25.00
CA VAL A 353 -34.40 8.15 25.14
C VAL A 353 -33.52 7.62 26.26
N SER A 354 -33.96 6.54 26.90
CA SER A 354 -33.11 5.78 27.83
C SER A 354 -33.44 4.29 27.83
N GLY A 355 -32.49 3.47 28.25
CA GLY A 355 -32.74 2.06 28.51
C GLY A 355 -31.47 1.21 28.62
N PRO A 356 -31.62 -0.08 28.94
CA PRO A 356 -30.51 -0.95 29.31
C PRO A 356 -29.78 -1.57 28.11
N VAL A 357 -28.56 -2.02 28.37
CA VAL A 357 -27.93 -3.11 27.59
C VAL A 357 -28.28 -4.44 28.25
N GLN A 358 -28.80 -5.39 27.47
CA GLN A 358 -29.20 -6.70 27.93
C GLN A 358 -28.53 -7.79 27.07
N SER A 359 -28.43 -9.00 27.61
CA SER A 359 -28.06 -10.19 26.84
C SER A 359 -29.33 -10.97 26.52
N ILE A 360 -29.68 -11.10 25.25
CA ILE A 360 -30.84 -11.88 24.77
C ILE A 360 -30.26 -13.04 23.96
N ASP A 361 -30.52 -14.28 24.40
CA ASP A 361 -29.99 -15.50 23.78
C ASP A 361 -28.46 -15.50 23.60
N GLY A 362 -27.75 -14.90 24.56
CA GLY A 362 -26.28 -14.77 24.54
C GLY A 362 -25.75 -13.63 23.66
N GLN A 363 -26.63 -12.83 23.04
CA GLN A 363 -26.25 -11.67 22.23
C GLN A 363 -26.50 -10.35 22.96
N PRO A 364 -25.53 -9.41 22.96
CA PRO A 364 -25.76 -8.07 23.50
C PRO A 364 -26.77 -7.28 22.66
N VAL A 365 -27.76 -6.69 23.33
CA VAL A 365 -28.83 -5.87 22.74
C VAL A 365 -28.98 -4.57 23.55
N ILE A 366 -28.97 -3.43 22.88
CA ILE A 366 -29.31 -2.13 23.47
C ILE A 366 -30.79 -1.85 23.18
N THR A 367 -31.59 -1.58 24.21
CA THR A 367 -32.99 -1.18 24.04
C THR A 367 -33.20 0.22 24.61
N LEU A 368 -33.47 1.20 23.75
CA LEU A 368 -33.73 2.59 24.14
C LEU A 368 -35.22 2.91 23.97
N ARG A 369 -35.84 3.55 24.96
CA ARG A 369 -37.26 3.96 24.93
C ARG A 369 -37.40 5.46 25.18
N GLY A 370 -38.34 6.09 24.50
CA GLY A 370 -38.68 7.50 24.70
C GLY A 370 -39.93 7.92 23.96
N ASP A 371 -40.42 9.13 24.22
CA ASP A 371 -41.62 9.68 23.59
C ASP A 371 -41.24 10.53 22.37
N ARG A 372 -41.40 9.94 21.18
CA ARG A 372 -41.05 10.58 19.91
C ARG A 372 -42.09 11.64 19.53
N PRO A 373 -41.70 12.89 19.24
CA PRO A 373 -42.62 13.90 18.73
C PRO A 373 -43.20 13.52 17.36
N THR A 374 -44.52 13.64 17.21
CA THR A 374 -45.22 13.47 15.93
C THR A 374 -45.40 14.84 15.28
N ARG A 375 -45.09 14.96 13.98
CA ARG A 375 -45.19 16.22 13.23
C ARG A 375 -46.23 16.14 12.10
N ASN A 376 -46.95 17.22 11.87
CA ASN A 376 -47.84 17.36 10.71
C ASN A 376 -47.07 17.72 9.42
N SER A 377 -47.77 17.90 8.31
CA SER A 377 -47.18 18.25 7.01
C SER A 377 -46.53 19.65 6.96
N ARG A 378 -46.81 20.51 7.95
CA ARG A 378 -46.12 21.80 8.14
C ARG A 378 -44.91 21.70 9.08
N CYS A 379 -44.56 20.48 9.47
CA CYS A 379 -43.45 20.18 10.37
C CYS A 379 -43.63 20.69 11.79
N GLU A 380 -44.87 21.01 12.18
CA GLU A 380 -45.24 21.40 13.54
C GLU A 380 -45.51 20.15 14.37
N THR A 381 -45.00 20.12 15.60
CA THR A 381 -45.26 19.02 16.55
C THR A 381 -46.72 19.03 16.99
N THR A 382 -47.45 17.96 16.71
CA THR A 382 -48.88 17.80 17.05
C THR A 382 -49.13 16.86 18.22
N GLY A 383 -48.11 16.16 18.71
CA GLY A 383 -48.21 15.20 19.80
C GLY A 383 -46.92 14.41 20.01
N THR A 384 -46.99 13.36 20.81
CA THR A 384 -45.90 12.39 21.01
C THR A 384 -46.40 10.96 20.86
N SER A 385 -45.52 10.06 20.45
CA SER A 385 -45.75 8.61 20.33
C SER A 385 -44.62 7.86 21.01
N ALA A 386 -44.93 6.88 21.86
CA ALA A 386 -43.92 6.01 22.45
C ALA A 386 -43.11 5.28 21.35
N ASP A 387 -41.79 5.29 21.48
CA ASP A 387 -40.85 4.72 20.52
C ASP A 387 -39.85 3.81 21.23
N THR A 388 -39.35 2.80 20.53
CA THR A 388 -38.39 1.82 21.06
C THR A 388 -37.36 1.46 20.00
N LEU A 389 -36.10 1.83 20.24
CA LEU A 389 -34.98 1.50 19.39
C LEU A 389 -34.31 0.23 19.93
N THR A 390 -34.25 -0.82 19.12
CA THR A 390 -33.60 -2.08 19.47
C THR A 390 -32.39 -2.29 18.58
N LEU A 391 -31.19 -2.30 19.19
CA LEU A 391 -29.92 -2.43 18.49
C LEU A 391 -29.25 -3.76 18.84
N THR A 392 -28.87 -4.54 17.85
CA THR A 392 -28.25 -5.87 18.06
C THR A 392 -26.76 -5.83 17.74
N TYR A 393 -25.92 -6.38 18.61
CA TYR A 393 -24.46 -6.39 18.42
C TYR A 393 -24.03 -7.26 17.23
N LEU A 394 -23.16 -6.73 16.37
CA LEU A 394 -22.62 -7.42 15.20
C LEU A 394 -21.15 -7.83 15.33
N GLY A 395 -20.39 -7.15 16.19
CA GLY A 395 -18.95 -7.41 16.38
C GLY A 395 -18.12 -6.14 16.55
N THR A 396 -16.81 -6.30 16.68
CA THR A 396 -15.83 -5.19 16.72
C THR A 396 -15.25 -4.86 15.34
N SER A 397 -15.45 -5.73 14.34
CA SER A 397 -15.05 -5.51 12.96
C SER A 397 -16.25 -5.20 12.08
N ALA A 398 -16.05 -4.38 11.05
CA ALA A 398 -17.11 -4.05 10.10
C ALA A 398 -17.71 -5.34 9.51
N PRO A 399 -19.03 -5.55 9.63
CA PRO A 399 -19.65 -6.77 9.16
C PRO A 399 -19.60 -6.81 7.62
N ALA A 400 -19.22 -7.96 7.06
CA ALA A 400 -19.33 -8.24 5.63
C ALA A 400 -20.80 -8.51 5.26
N LEU A 401 -21.68 -7.52 5.45
CA LEU A 401 -23.01 -7.60 4.86
C LEU A 401 -22.84 -7.53 3.35
N LYS A 402 -23.30 -8.58 2.66
CA LYS A 402 -23.25 -8.65 1.21
C LYS A 402 -24.00 -7.45 0.65
N LEU A 403 -23.26 -6.56 -0.01
CA LEU A 403 -23.84 -5.57 -0.91
C LEU A 403 -24.79 -6.32 -1.85
N PRO A 404 -26.03 -5.84 -2.08
CA PRO A 404 -26.84 -6.38 -3.15
C PRO A 404 -26.06 -6.28 -4.45
N PRO A 405 -26.27 -7.20 -5.41
CA PRO A 405 -25.80 -6.98 -6.76
C PRO A 405 -26.31 -5.63 -7.19
N ILE A 406 -25.39 -4.74 -7.53
CA ILE A 406 -25.67 -3.39 -7.99
C ILE A 406 -26.66 -3.56 -9.15
N THR A 407 -27.93 -3.24 -8.91
CA THR A 407 -28.84 -2.92 -10.01
C THR A 407 -28.17 -1.77 -10.72
N ALA A 408 -27.61 -2.09 -11.88
CA ALA A 408 -27.00 -1.16 -12.79
C ALA A 408 -27.89 0.08 -12.83
N VAL A 409 -27.33 1.22 -12.42
CA VAL A 409 -27.64 2.44 -13.17
C VAL A 409 -27.41 2.02 -14.61
N ALA A 410 -28.49 1.99 -15.38
CA ALA A 410 -28.46 1.56 -16.77
C ALA A 410 -27.22 2.17 -17.40
N PRO A 411 -26.41 1.39 -18.12
CA PRO A 411 -25.26 1.94 -18.82
C PRO A 411 -25.81 3.11 -19.63
N SER A 412 -25.33 4.33 -19.38
CA SER A 412 -25.28 5.27 -20.47
C SER A 412 -24.52 4.51 -21.54
N GLN A 413 -25.26 4.08 -22.58
CA GLN A 413 -24.67 3.40 -23.72
C GLN A 413 -23.41 4.19 -24.11
N PRO A 414 -22.31 3.52 -24.50
CA PRO A 414 -21.22 4.24 -25.10
C PRO A 414 -21.82 5.09 -26.21
N ALA A 415 -21.53 6.39 -26.21
CA ALA A 415 -21.79 7.18 -27.38
C ALA A 415 -21.04 6.48 -28.51
N THR A 416 -21.75 5.82 -29.42
CA THR A 416 -21.23 5.36 -30.71
C THR A 416 -20.96 6.56 -31.60
N GLY A 417 -20.27 7.56 -31.05
CA GLY A 417 -19.74 8.69 -31.77
C GLY A 417 -18.54 8.20 -32.58
N THR A 418 -18.44 8.66 -33.82
CA THR A 418 -17.27 8.51 -34.65
C THR A 418 -16.04 8.92 -33.86
N ARG A 419 -15.03 8.04 -33.73
CA ARG A 419 -13.77 8.36 -33.04
C ARG A 419 -13.12 9.54 -33.73
N THR A 420 -12.85 10.60 -32.98
CA THR A 420 -12.50 11.91 -33.57
C THR A 420 -11.22 12.48 -32.99
N THR A 421 -10.91 12.19 -31.72
CA THR A 421 -9.69 12.69 -31.08
C THR A 421 -8.51 11.76 -31.37
N LEU A 422 -7.27 12.27 -31.27
CA LEU A 422 -6.08 11.47 -31.58
C LEU A 422 -5.95 10.25 -30.64
N SER A 423 -6.32 10.40 -29.35
CA SER A 423 -6.32 9.31 -28.37
C SER A 423 -7.40 8.26 -28.65
N GLU A 424 -8.61 8.67 -29.06
CA GLU A 424 -9.67 7.74 -29.49
C GLU A 424 -9.30 6.99 -30.77
N GLN A 425 -8.82 7.72 -31.79
CA GLN A 425 -8.44 7.16 -33.08
C GLN A 425 -7.31 6.15 -32.92
N SER A 426 -6.29 6.47 -32.11
CA SER A 426 -5.16 5.59 -31.85
C SER A 426 -5.47 4.46 -30.87
N ARG A 427 -6.58 4.52 -30.12
CA ARG A 427 -6.84 3.63 -28.96
C ARG A 427 -5.82 3.78 -27.83
N ASN A 428 -4.92 4.76 -27.90
CA ASN A 428 -3.99 5.11 -26.83
C ASN A 428 -4.65 6.18 -25.96
N PHE A 429 -5.50 5.75 -25.02
CA PHE A 429 -6.41 6.66 -24.31
C PHE A 429 -5.71 7.67 -23.39
N LEU A 430 -4.50 7.37 -22.91
CA LEU A 430 -3.64 8.33 -22.20
C LEU A 430 -2.76 9.18 -23.13
N ALA A 431 -2.92 9.05 -24.45
CA ALA A 431 -2.11 9.74 -25.46
C ALA A 431 -0.60 9.60 -25.20
N ILE A 432 -0.13 8.41 -24.78
CA ILE A 432 1.29 8.16 -24.50
C ILE A 432 2.09 8.45 -25.78
N THR A 433 2.83 9.55 -25.77
CA THR A 433 3.46 10.14 -26.96
C THR A 433 4.98 9.95 -26.91
N PHE A 434 5.57 9.61 -28.06
CA PHE A 434 7.02 9.50 -28.24
C PHE A 434 7.49 10.58 -29.21
N TYR A 435 8.43 11.41 -28.75
CA TYR A 435 8.95 12.52 -29.53
C TYR A 435 10.21 12.13 -30.32
N PRO A 436 10.47 12.77 -31.47
CA PRO A 436 11.77 12.68 -32.15
C PRO A 436 12.89 13.16 -31.23
N ALA A 437 14.10 12.63 -31.38
CA ALA A 437 15.23 13.19 -30.66
C ALA A 437 15.65 14.54 -31.25
N ALA A 438 16.44 15.31 -30.49
CA ALA A 438 16.88 16.65 -30.89
C ALA A 438 17.70 16.66 -32.19
N ASP A 439 18.27 15.52 -32.58
CA ASP A 439 19.00 15.31 -33.82
C ASP A 439 18.11 15.03 -35.04
N GLY A 440 16.78 15.03 -34.86
CA GLY A 440 15.80 14.78 -35.92
C GLY A 440 15.56 13.29 -36.20
N SER A 441 16.19 12.38 -35.45
CA SER A 441 15.92 10.95 -35.59
C SER A 441 14.47 10.60 -35.22
N PRO A 442 13.86 9.59 -35.89
CA PRO A 442 12.46 9.26 -35.68
C PRO A 442 12.19 8.82 -34.24
N PRO A 443 10.96 9.03 -33.73
CA PRO A 443 10.60 8.62 -32.38
C PRO A 443 10.87 7.14 -32.14
N ARG A 444 11.66 6.84 -31.11
CA ARG A 444 11.91 5.47 -30.68
C ARG A 444 10.93 5.09 -29.56
N LEU A 445 10.07 4.12 -29.83
CA LEU A 445 9.21 3.56 -28.79
C LEU A 445 10.05 2.92 -27.69
N LEU A 446 9.65 3.14 -26.44
CA LEU A 446 10.27 2.50 -25.30
C LEU A 446 9.97 0.99 -25.31
N PRO A 447 10.87 0.13 -24.80
CA PRO A 447 10.73 -1.33 -24.86
C PRO A 447 9.39 -1.90 -24.34
N TYR A 448 8.81 -1.31 -23.29
CA TYR A 448 7.52 -1.75 -22.75
C TYR A 448 6.35 -1.49 -23.71
N PHE A 449 6.50 -0.56 -24.65
CA PHE A 449 5.48 -0.23 -25.64
C PHE A 449 5.79 -0.94 -26.96
N SER A 450 7.05 -0.95 -27.41
CA SER A 450 7.44 -1.61 -28.66
C SER A 450 7.24 -3.14 -28.61
N ASN A 451 7.36 -3.75 -27.42
CA ASN A 451 7.15 -5.19 -27.23
C ASN A 451 5.72 -5.53 -26.80
N PHE A 452 4.82 -4.54 -26.75
CA PHE A 452 3.44 -4.75 -26.31
C PHE A 452 2.65 -5.46 -27.42
N PRO A 453 2.07 -6.65 -27.19
CA PRO A 453 1.37 -7.41 -28.23
C PRO A 453 0.16 -6.67 -28.84
N GLY A 454 -0.43 -5.77 -28.06
CA GLY A 454 -1.54 -4.92 -28.46
C GLY A 454 -1.15 -3.75 -29.38
N LEU A 455 0.15 -3.51 -29.64
CA LEU A 455 0.62 -2.48 -30.56
C LEU A 455 0.22 -2.80 -32.01
N SER A 456 -0.35 -1.83 -32.72
CA SER A 456 -0.65 -1.90 -34.14
C SER A 456 0.62 -1.68 -34.99
N PRO A 457 0.79 -2.39 -36.12
CA PRO A 457 1.86 -2.10 -37.06
C PRO A 457 1.63 -0.79 -37.84
N GLU A 458 0.40 -0.26 -37.86
CA GLU A 458 0.10 1.04 -38.45
C GLU A 458 0.67 2.17 -37.58
N GLU A 459 1.25 3.19 -38.24
CA GLU A 459 1.75 4.35 -37.53
C GLU A 459 0.60 5.10 -36.81
N GLY A 460 0.93 5.58 -35.62
CA GLY A 460 0.03 6.40 -34.83
C GLY A 460 -0.13 7.82 -35.38
N PRO A 461 -1.22 8.52 -35.05
CA PRO A 461 -1.31 9.96 -35.32
C PRO A 461 -0.18 10.72 -34.62
N ARG A 462 0.14 11.89 -35.16
CA ARG A 462 1.14 12.80 -34.61
C ARG A 462 0.48 13.99 -33.93
N ASP A 463 1.07 14.42 -32.82
CA ASP A 463 0.65 15.64 -32.14
C ASP A 463 1.24 16.91 -32.80
N SER A 464 0.92 18.08 -32.25
CA SER A 464 1.39 19.37 -32.78
C SER A 464 2.90 19.59 -32.65
N ARG A 465 3.60 18.77 -31.86
CA ARG A 465 5.06 18.79 -31.69
C ARG A 465 5.74 17.63 -32.42
N ASN A 466 5.05 17.02 -33.39
CA ASN A 466 5.53 15.90 -34.20
C ASN A 466 5.84 14.62 -33.38
N GLY A 467 5.29 14.49 -32.17
CA GLY A 467 5.35 13.28 -31.38
C GLY A 467 4.34 12.25 -31.88
N VAL A 468 4.73 10.98 -31.96
CA VAL A 468 3.86 9.88 -32.38
C VAL A 468 3.10 9.34 -31.18
N ILE A 469 1.78 9.22 -31.32
CA ILE A 469 0.88 8.53 -30.38
C ILE A 469 0.61 7.14 -30.95
N PRO A 470 1.34 6.07 -30.53
CA PRO A 470 1.26 4.78 -31.21
C PRO A 470 -0.14 4.19 -31.18
N ARG A 471 -0.55 3.52 -32.25
CA ARG A 471 -1.88 2.95 -32.41
C ARG A 471 -1.96 1.56 -31.76
N LEU A 472 -3.08 1.26 -31.10
CA LEU A 472 -3.36 -0.03 -30.47
C LEU A 472 -4.41 -0.80 -31.28
N LYS A 473 -4.31 -2.13 -31.26
CA LYS A 473 -5.17 -3.03 -32.04
C LYS A 473 -6.60 -3.11 -31.52
N THR A 474 -6.83 -2.93 -30.22
CA THR A 474 -8.16 -3.07 -29.57
C THR A 474 -8.31 -2.05 -28.44
N ASP A 475 -9.55 -1.83 -27.96
CA ASP A 475 -9.78 -0.95 -26.83
C ASP A 475 -9.24 -1.55 -25.53
N GLU A 476 -9.28 -2.88 -25.36
CA GLU A 476 -8.63 -3.55 -24.22
C GLU A 476 -7.13 -3.32 -24.22
N ALA A 477 -6.48 -3.32 -25.40
CA ALA A 477 -5.06 -3.00 -25.52
C ALA A 477 -4.77 -1.54 -25.11
N GLY A 478 -5.68 -0.61 -25.44
CA GLY A 478 -5.64 0.78 -25.02
C GLY A 478 -5.73 0.97 -23.52
N VAL A 479 -6.67 0.27 -22.88
CA VAL A 479 -6.81 0.25 -21.41
C VAL A 479 -5.58 -0.38 -20.77
N ALA A 480 -5.13 -1.53 -21.28
CA ALA A 480 -3.99 -2.27 -20.77
C ALA A 480 -2.72 -1.43 -20.76
N ILE A 481 -2.38 -0.74 -21.86
CA ILE A 481 -1.16 0.07 -21.90
C ILE A 481 -1.26 1.31 -21.00
N SER A 482 -2.46 1.86 -20.85
CA SER A 482 -2.73 2.95 -19.90
C SER A 482 -2.51 2.49 -18.46
N TRP A 483 -2.99 1.29 -18.13
CA TRP A 483 -2.81 0.67 -16.83
C TRP A 483 -1.34 0.33 -16.54
N VAL A 484 -0.62 -0.20 -17.53
CA VAL A 484 0.82 -0.46 -17.45
C VAL A 484 1.60 0.82 -17.19
N TRP A 485 1.26 1.91 -17.87
CA TRP A 485 1.88 3.21 -17.62
C TRP A 485 1.65 3.64 -16.17
N LEU A 486 0.41 3.61 -15.69
CA LEU A 486 0.08 4.03 -14.33
C LEU A 486 0.80 3.19 -13.28
N ARG A 487 0.85 1.87 -13.46
CA ARG A 487 1.41 0.94 -12.49
C ARG A 487 2.93 0.83 -12.48
N LYS A 488 3.59 1.08 -13.62
CA LYS A 488 5.03 0.81 -13.79
C LYS A 488 5.84 2.00 -14.31
N ARG A 489 5.20 3.07 -14.76
CA ARG A 489 5.86 4.24 -15.39
C ARG A 489 5.54 5.57 -14.71
N ALA A 490 4.39 5.70 -14.06
CA ALA A 490 4.09 6.86 -13.23
C ALA A 490 5.13 6.94 -12.08
N LEU A 491 5.81 8.09 -11.98
CA LEU A 491 7.02 8.22 -11.16
C LEU A 491 6.73 8.45 -9.67
N TYR A 492 5.59 9.04 -9.35
CA TYR A 492 5.31 9.57 -8.02
C TYR A 492 4.07 8.95 -7.36
N THR A 493 3.54 7.88 -7.94
CA THR A 493 2.38 7.13 -7.42
C THR A 493 2.82 5.92 -6.60
N ASP A 494 2.08 5.55 -5.57
CA ASP A 494 2.37 4.39 -4.72
C ASP A 494 1.48 3.19 -5.06
N GLY A 495 1.88 2.43 -6.09
CA GLY A 495 1.15 1.24 -6.50
C GLY A 495 -0.27 1.56 -6.96
N LEU A 496 -1.28 1.04 -6.26
CA LEU A 496 -2.70 1.27 -6.56
C LEU A 496 -3.33 2.36 -5.66
N ALA A 497 -2.62 2.84 -4.64
CA ALA A 497 -3.05 3.96 -3.83
C ALA A 497 -2.37 5.23 -4.38
N LEU A 498 -3.15 6.15 -4.92
CA LEU A 498 -2.60 7.36 -5.53
C LEU A 498 -3.45 8.58 -5.26
N THR A 499 -2.85 9.77 -5.38
CA THR A 499 -3.59 11.03 -5.37
C THR A 499 -3.61 11.68 -6.75
N PRO A 500 -4.62 12.52 -7.07
CA PRO A 500 -4.62 13.33 -8.28
C PRO A 500 -3.33 14.15 -8.46
N ARG A 501 -2.77 14.69 -7.36
CA ARG A 501 -1.48 15.40 -7.38
C ARG A 501 -0.34 14.51 -7.87
N GLN A 502 -0.19 13.31 -7.33
CA GLN A 502 0.88 12.39 -7.72
C GLN A 502 0.81 12.00 -9.19
N VAL A 503 -0.41 11.76 -9.70
CA VAL A 503 -0.63 11.43 -11.10
C VAL A 503 -0.31 12.63 -12.01
N ALA A 504 -0.76 13.83 -11.64
CA ALA A 504 -0.48 15.05 -12.40
C ALA A 504 1.03 15.36 -12.50
N HIS A 505 1.78 15.21 -11.40
CA HIS A 505 3.24 15.32 -11.43
C HIS A 505 3.90 14.26 -12.32
N SER A 506 3.38 13.03 -12.29
CA SER A 506 3.89 11.92 -13.09
C SER A 506 3.66 12.15 -14.58
N MET A 507 2.48 12.64 -14.95
CA MET A 507 2.11 13.00 -16.33
C MET A 507 2.91 14.20 -16.84
N ALA A 508 3.07 15.23 -16.02
CA ALA A 508 3.83 16.42 -16.38
C ALA A 508 5.35 16.19 -16.44
N GLY A 509 5.84 15.09 -15.87
CA GLY A 509 7.28 14.81 -15.71
C GLY A 509 7.97 15.80 -14.77
N VAL A 510 7.27 16.27 -13.74
CA VAL A 510 7.74 17.33 -12.84
C VAL A 510 7.91 16.79 -11.43
N GLU A 511 9.08 16.98 -10.84
CA GLU A 511 9.35 16.54 -9.47
C GLU A 511 8.43 17.26 -8.47
N PRO A 512 7.80 16.55 -7.52
CA PRO A 512 6.89 17.16 -6.54
C PRO A 512 7.49 18.32 -5.75
N SER A 513 8.80 18.29 -5.47
CA SER A 513 9.50 19.34 -4.73
C SER A 513 9.59 20.69 -5.48
N MET A 514 9.32 20.70 -6.79
CA MET A 514 9.37 21.92 -7.60
C MET A 514 8.19 22.86 -7.35
N CYS A 515 7.04 22.31 -6.94
CA CYS A 515 5.80 23.06 -6.79
C CYS A 515 5.30 22.96 -5.34
N ASP A 516 4.74 24.05 -4.82
CA ASP A 516 4.14 24.05 -3.49
C ASP A 516 2.83 23.23 -3.46
N THR A 517 2.40 22.90 -2.24
CA THR A 517 1.23 22.07 -2.02
C THR A 517 -0.08 22.85 -2.08
N ALA A 518 -0.04 24.17 -1.85
CA ALA A 518 -1.24 25.00 -1.76
C ALA A 518 -1.82 25.32 -3.14
N ASP A 519 -0.99 25.88 -4.03
CA ASP A 519 -1.45 26.49 -5.27
C ASP A 519 -0.75 25.92 -6.51
N ILE A 520 0.16 24.95 -6.33
CA ILE A 520 1.04 24.45 -7.39
C ILE A 520 1.87 25.61 -7.96
N ASN A 521 2.35 26.52 -7.10
CA ASN A 521 3.28 27.57 -7.52
C ASN A 521 4.74 27.10 -7.36
N PRO A 522 5.69 27.66 -8.11
CA PRO A 522 7.10 27.30 -7.97
C PRO A 522 7.64 27.55 -6.56
N THR A 523 8.33 26.57 -5.98
CA THR A 523 8.99 26.77 -4.68
C THR A 523 10.19 27.71 -4.81
N ALA A 524 10.56 28.37 -3.70
CA ALA A 524 11.76 29.21 -3.69
C ALA A 524 13.04 28.43 -4.06
N ALA A 525 13.10 27.14 -3.74
CA ALA A 525 14.19 26.26 -4.15
C ALA A 525 14.19 26.02 -5.67
N ALA A 526 13.02 25.77 -6.25
CA ALA A 526 12.88 25.57 -7.69
C ALA A 526 13.29 26.82 -8.49
N LEU A 527 12.85 28.00 -8.06
CA LEU A 527 13.20 29.29 -8.68
C LEU A 527 14.72 29.53 -8.68
N ARG A 528 15.41 29.20 -7.57
CA ARG A 528 16.87 29.34 -7.47
C ARG A 528 17.63 28.32 -8.31
N ASN A 529 17.17 27.07 -8.33
CA ASN A 529 17.93 25.96 -8.92
C ASN A 529 17.72 25.83 -10.44
N PHE A 530 16.55 26.23 -10.95
CA PHE A 530 16.16 26.01 -12.36
C PHE A 530 15.82 27.30 -13.12
N GLY A 531 15.76 28.44 -12.41
CA GLY A 531 15.37 29.73 -12.97
C GLY A 531 13.84 29.91 -13.04
N VAL A 532 13.41 31.17 -13.10
CA VAL A 532 11.99 31.55 -13.04
C VAL A 532 11.17 30.91 -14.17
N ALA A 533 11.61 31.06 -15.42
CA ALA A 533 10.87 30.57 -16.58
C ALA A 533 10.63 29.06 -16.53
N THR A 534 11.67 28.27 -16.24
CA THR A 534 11.61 26.81 -16.17
C THR A 534 10.70 26.34 -15.04
N ALA A 535 10.82 26.93 -13.85
CA ALA A 535 10.05 26.51 -12.69
C ALA A 535 8.56 26.86 -12.84
N VAL A 536 8.25 28.04 -13.39
CA VAL A 536 6.87 28.45 -13.70
C VAL A 536 6.25 27.53 -14.74
N ASP A 537 6.95 27.25 -15.84
CA ASP A 537 6.47 26.34 -16.89
C ASP A 537 6.25 24.91 -16.37
N ALA A 538 7.14 24.40 -15.51
CA ALA A 538 6.98 23.10 -14.87
C ALA A 538 5.70 23.01 -14.04
N CYS A 539 5.48 23.96 -13.12
CA CYS A 539 4.29 23.92 -12.27
C CYS A 539 3.00 24.23 -13.04
N ALA A 540 3.06 25.06 -14.09
CA ALA A 540 1.92 25.30 -14.98
C ALA A 540 1.44 24.03 -15.68
N ARG A 541 2.35 23.11 -16.07
CA ARG A 541 1.98 21.80 -16.62
C ARG A 541 1.25 20.93 -15.62
N VAL A 542 1.73 20.85 -14.37
CA VAL A 542 1.06 20.08 -13.30
C VAL A 542 -0.34 20.64 -13.05
N ALA A 543 -0.47 21.96 -12.93
CA ALA A 543 -1.75 22.64 -12.75
C ALA A 543 -2.71 22.45 -13.93
N ALA A 544 -2.19 22.25 -15.16
CA ALA A 544 -3.03 21.97 -16.33
C ALA A 544 -3.70 20.59 -16.25
N TYR A 545 -2.96 19.56 -15.80
CA TYR A 545 -3.54 18.23 -15.54
C TYR A 545 -4.59 18.28 -14.43
N LEU A 546 -4.28 18.91 -13.30
CA LEU A 546 -5.22 19.03 -12.17
C LEU A 546 -6.48 19.81 -12.53
N ARG A 547 -6.35 20.85 -13.36
CA ARG A 547 -7.49 21.60 -13.91
C ARG A 547 -8.48 20.69 -14.62
N GLY A 548 -7.99 19.75 -15.41
CA GLY A 548 -8.84 18.81 -16.15
C GLY A 548 -9.27 17.58 -15.35
N TYR A 549 -8.46 17.10 -14.41
CA TYR A 549 -8.85 15.94 -13.61
C TYR A 549 -9.93 16.29 -12.60
N ILE A 550 -9.69 17.30 -11.75
CA ILE A 550 -10.50 17.55 -10.55
C ILE A 550 -11.09 18.97 -10.50
N GLY A 551 -10.96 19.74 -11.59
CA GLY A 551 -11.46 21.12 -11.63
C GLY A 551 -10.64 22.11 -10.80
N PHE A 552 -9.38 21.82 -10.52
CA PHE A 552 -8.47 22.74 -9.81
C PHE A 552 -8.50 24.12 -10.48
N ALA A 553 -8.48 25.21 -9.71
CA ALA A 553 -8.53 26.59 -10.23
C ALA A 553 -9.65 26.83 -11.27
N ASN A 554 -10.86 26.31 -11.02
CA ASN A 554 -12.04 26.41 -11.89
C ASN A 554 -11.89 25.74 -13.26
N GLY A 555 -11.03 24.72 -13.35
CA GLY A 555 -10.87 23.91 -14.55
C GLY A 555 -12.05 22.99 -14.83
N ARG A 556 -11.98 22.26 -15.95
CA ARG A 556 -12.95 21.22 -16.29
C ARG A 556 -12.82 20.06 -15.31
N ASN A 557 -13.79 19.87 -14.42
CA ASN A 557 -13.79 18.76 -13.47
C ASN A 557 -14.32 17.47 -14.14
N PHE A 558 -13.45 16.62 -14.69
CA PHE A 558 -13.89 15.32 -15.24
C PHE A 558 -14.10 14.26 -14.15
N ALA A 559 -13.45 14.35 -12.99
CA ALA A 559 -13.64 13.43 -11.88
C ALA A 559 -15.07 13.49 -11.34
N SER A 560 -15.65 14.69 -11.22
CA SER A 560 -17.03 14.82 -10.73
C SER A 560 -18.06 14.10 -11.60
N ASP A 561 -17.84 14.04 -12.92
CA ASP A 561 -18.76 13.38 -13.85
C ASP A 561 -18.83 11.86 -13.60
N TYR A 562 -17.74 11.25 -13.13
CA TYR A 562 -17.64 9.79 -12.95
C TYR A 562 -17.77 9.34 -11.50
N PHE A 563 -17.24 10.12 -10.55
CA PHE A 563 -17.36 9.83 -9.13
C PHE A 563 -18.69 10.32 -8.53
N GLY A 564 -19.44 11.17 -9.24
CA GLY A 564 -20.66 11.80 -8.72
C GLY A 564 -20.40 12.78 -7.57
N ARG A 565 -19.13 13.10 -7.29
CA ARG A 565 -18.67 14.01 -6.24
C ARG A 565 -17.35 14.66 -6.64
N ASN A 566 -16.99 15.75 -5.96
CA ASN A 566 -15.66 16.31 -6.09
C ASN A 566 -14.62 15.36 -5.50
N VAL A 567 -13.53 15.15 -6.24
CA VAL A 567 -12.34 14.41 -5.80
C VAL A 567 -11.30 15.42 -5.36
N GLY A 568 -10.77 15.26 -4.13
CA GLY A 568 -9.76 16.16 -3.58
C GLY A 568 -8.39 16.00 -4.24
N ILE A 569 -7.60 17.07 -4.31
CA ILE A 569 -6.25 17.06 -4.91
C ILE A 569 -5.28 16.05 -4.27
N ASP A 570 -5.40 15.85 -2.96
CA ASP A 570 -4.62 14.90 -2.16
C ASP A 570 -5.47 13.75 -1.62
N GLU A 571 -6.69 13.58 -2.15
CA GLU A 571 -7.52 12.43 -1.83
C GLU A 571 -6.84 11.16 -2.34
N THR A 572 -6.70 10.17 -1.46
CA THR A 572 -6.15 8.87 -1.85
C THR A 572 -7.23 8.04 -2.52
N LEU A 573 -7.07 7.81 -3.82
CA LEU A 573 -7.87 6.89 -4.61
C LEU A 573 -7.25 5.49 -4.55
N ASN A 574 -8.07 4.47 -4.32
CA ASN A 574 -7.61 3.09 -4.27
C ASN A 574 -8.01 2.34 -5.53
N LEU A 575 -7.10 2.29 -6.51
CA LEU A 575 -7.34 1.61 -7.78
C LEU A 575 -7.33 0.07 -7.67
N ALA A 576 -7.16 -0.50 -6.47
CA ALA A 576 -7.51 -1.90 -6.23
C ALA A 576 -9.03 -2.11 -6.18
N VAL A 577 -9.79 -1.04 -5.94
CA VAL A 577 -11.24 -1.02 -6.07
C VAL A 577 -11.58 -0.77 -7.54
N GLU A 578 -12.34 -1.69 -8.13
CA GLU A 578 -12.69 -1.65 -9.56
C GLU A 578 -13.41 -0.36 -9.96
N ALA A 579 -14.32 0.12 -9.11
CA ALA A 579 -15.04 1.38 -9.34
C ALA A 579 -14.11 2.60 -9.34
N ASP A 580 -13.18 2.69 -8.41
CA ASP A 580 -12.21 3.79 -8.34
C ASP A 580 -11.24 3.74 -9.53
N ALA A 581 -10.76 2.55 -9.89
CA ALA A 581 -9.96 2.33 -11.08
C ALA A 581 -10.70 2.78 -12.34
N PHE A 582 -11.95 2.36 -12.50
CA PHE A 582 -12.74 2.68 -13.68
C PHE A 582 -13.12 4.15 -13.76
N ASN A 583 -13.46 4.78 -12.64
CA ASN A 583 -13.79 6.20 -12.59
C ASN A 583 -12.56 7.06 -12.84
N TRP A 584 -11.44 6.76 -12.18
CA TRP A 584 -10.20 7.52 -12.34
C TRP A 584 -9.60 7.38 -13.74
N MET A 585 -9.55 6.18 -14.30
CA MET A 585 -9.01 5.99 -15.65
C MET A 585 -9.87 6.69 -16.70
N ARG A 586 -11.20 6.70 -16.56
CA ARG A 586 -12.08 7.49 -17.45
C ARG A 586 -11.90 8.99 -17.25
N THR A 587 -11.63 9.48 -16.04
CA THR A 587 -11.22 10.87 -15.80
C THR A 587 -9.96 11.22 -16.61
N MET A 588 -8.94 10.36 -16.57
CA MET A 588 -7.70 10.57 -17.32
C MET A 588 -7.94 10.54 -18.84
N TYR A 589 -8.73 9.57 -19.34
CA TYR A 589 -9.06 9.48 -20.76
C TYR A 589 -9.83 10.69 -21.26
N SER A 590 -10.78 11.18 -20.46
CA SER A 590 -11.55 12.37 -20.78
C SER A 590 -10.75 13.65 -20.73
N HIS A 591 -9.74 13.74 -19.87
CA HIS A 591 -8.80 14.83 -19.90
C HIS A 591 -8.03 14.88 -21.22
N GLU A 592 -7.52 13.73 -21.69
CA GLU A 592 -6.73 13.65 -22.93
C GLU A 592 -7.58 13.90 -24.19
N SER A 593 -8.82 13.40 -24.23
CA SER A 593 -9.71 13.57 -25.38
C SER A 593 -10.52 14.87 -25.34
N GLY A 594 -10.70 15.46 -24.17
CA GLY A 594 -11.68 16.53 -23.92
C GLY A 594 -13.15 16.06 -24.02
N LYS A 595 -13.40 14.74 -24.08
CA LYS A 595 -14.72 14.12 -24.29
C LYS A 595 -14.99 13.01 -23.28
N ALA A 596 -16.24 12.58 -23.14
CA ALA A 596 -16.57 11.41 -22.34
C ALA A 596 -15.79 10.17 -22.81
N ALA A 597 -15.34 9.34 -21.87
CA ALA A 597 -14.55 8.16 -22.18
C ALA A 597 -15.38 7.15 -23.00
N VAL A 598 -14.80 6.61 -24.07
CA VAL A 598 -15.47 5.72 -25.04
C VAL A 598 -15.46 4.24 -24.63
N VAL A 599 -14.92 3.91 -23.45
CA VAL A 599 -14.71 2.54 -22.98
C VAL A 599 -15.73 2.22 -21.87
N ASP A 600 -16.49 1.14 -22.05
CA ASP A 600 -17.41 0.63 -21.04
C ASP A 600 -16.70 -0.20 -19.94
N ALA A 601 -17.41 -0.48 -18.85
CA ALA A 601 -16.85 -1.18 -17.68
C ALA A 601 -16.35 -2.59 -18.02
N ALA A 602 -17.08 -3.28 -18.90
CA ALA A 602 -16.76 -4.62 -19.36
C ALA A 602 -15.42 -4.66 -20.11
N THR A 603 -15.25 -3.77 -21.07
CA THR A 603 -14.03 -3.59 -21.87
C THR A 603 -12.88 -3.10 -21.00
N PHE A 604 -13.16 -2.20 -20.06
CA PHE A 604 -12.17 -1.76 -19.08
C PHE A 604 -11.65 -2.92 -18.23
N GLY A 605 -12.51 -3.75 -17.64
CA GLY A 605 -12.11 -4.90 -16.84
C GLY A 605 -11.24 -5.90 -17.62
N ARG A 606 -11.61 -6.21 -18.87
CA ARG A 606 -10.79 -7.05 -19.77
C ARG A 606 -9.43 -6.41 -20.06
N GLY A 607 -9.40 -5.10 -20.29
CA GLY A 607 -8.17 -4.33 -20.47
C GLY A 607 -7.26 -4.29 -19.24
N ILE A 608 -7.82 -4.17 -18.03
CA ILE A 608 -7.07 -4.28 -16.78
C ILE A 608 -6.42 -5.66 -16.68
N ARG A 609 -7.16 -6.73 -16.99
CA ARG A 609 -6.60 -8.09 -17.01
C ARG A 609 -5.44 -8.21 -18.01
N PHE A 610 -5.61 -7.69 -19.23
CA PHE A 610 -4.54 -7.69 -20.22
C PHE A 610 -3.31 -6.90 -19.75
N GLY A 611 -3.52 -5.75 -19.10
CA GLY A 611 -2.46 -4.95 -18.50
C GLY A 611 -1.69 -5.69 -17.41
N GLU A 612 -2.39 -6.36 -16.50
CA GLU A 612 -1.78 -7.17 -15.43
C GLU A 612 -1.02 -8.40 -15.97
N ASP A 613 -1.58 -9.10 -16.95
CA ASP A 613 -0.91 -10.23 -17.61
C ASP A 613 0.33 -9.77 -18.38
N TYR A 614 0.27 -8.61 -19.05
CA TYR A 614 1.43 -8.01 -19.69
C TYR A 614 2.47 -7.53 -18.67
N ILE A 615 2.06 -6.97 -17.54
CA ILE A 615 2.96 -6.65 -16.43
C ILE A 615 3.69 -7.91 -15.97
N ALA A 616 2.95 -8.99 -15.75
CA ALA A 616 3.51 -10.26 -15.34
C ALA A 616 4.51 -10.82 -16.36
N ALA A 617 4.16 -10.78 -17.64
CA ALA A 617 5.03 -11.28 -18.71
C ALA A 617 6.27 -10.42 -18.91
N TYR A 618 6.08 -9.13 -19.13
CA TYR A 618 7.14 -8.19 -19.49
C TYR A 618 7.99 -7.77 -18.28
N TYR A 619 7.36 -7.36 -17.18
CA TYR A 619 8.06 -6.86 -16.01
C TYR A 619 8.42 -7.96 -15.03
N ASP A 620 7.62 -9.03 -14.89
CA ASP A 620 7.85 -10.08 -13.89
C ASP A 620 8.45 -11.37 -14.48
N ASN A 621 8.69 -11.43 -15.81
CA ASN A 621 9.26 -12.57 -16.54
C ASN A 621 8.44 -13.86 -16.36
N ARG A 622 7.11 -13.73 -16.43
CA ARG A 622 6.14 -14.83 -16.52
C ARG A 622 5.46 -14.83 -17.90
N PRO A 623 6.16 -15.24 -18.98
CA PRO A 623 5.63 -15.15 -20.34
C PRO A 623 4.34 -15.97 -20.53
N ASP A 624 4.13 -16.99 -19.71
CA ASP A 624 2.95 -17.84 -19.62
C ASP A 624 1.69 -17.12 -19.09
N ALA A 625 1.85 -15.97 -18.43
CA ALA A 625 0.72 -15.16 -17.99
C ALA A 625 -0.01 -14.46 -19.14
N LEU A 626 0.65 -14.29 -20.29
CA LEU A 626 0.11 -13.53 -21.41
C LEU A 626 -0.66 -14.42 -22.38
N HIS A 627 -1.91 -14.06 -22.63
CA HIS A 627 -2.74 -14.75 -23.61
C HIS A 627 -2.67 -14.08 -24.99
N PRO A 628 -3.07 -14.78 -26.07
CA PRO A 628 -3.26 -14.16 -27.38
C PRO A 628 -4.24 -12.99 -27.29
N LEU A 629 -4.06 -11.94 -28.11
CA LEU A 629 -4.90 -10.74 -28.07
C LEU A 629 -6.41 -11.04 -28.16
N ALA A 630 -6.80 -12.05 -28.95
CA ALA A 630 -8.20 -12.48 -29.09
C ALA A 630 -8.83 -12.94 -27.77
N TYR A 631 -8.04 -13.49 -26.84
CA TYR A 631 -8.53 -13.89 -25.52
C TYR A 631 -9.12 -12.71 -24.75
N TYR A 632 -8.42 -11.56 -24.77
CA TYR A 632 -8.82 -10.36 -24.03
C TYR A 632 -9.99 -9.63 -24.68
N SER A 633 -10.15 -9.75 -26.00
CA SER A 633 -11.27 -9.12 -26.72
C SER A 633 -12.52 -10.00 -26.79
N ASP A 634 -12.48 -11.22 -26.27
CA ASP A 634 -13.64 -12.11 -26.18
C ASP A 634 -14.32 -11.98 -24.80
N PRO A 635 -15.55 -11.40 -24.73
CA PRO A 635 -16.36 -11.30 -23.53
C PRO A 635 -16.57 -12.62 -22.78
N CYS A 636 -16.57 -13.75 -23.47
CA CYS A 636 -16.91 -15.05 -22.90
C CYS A 636 -15.80 -15.64 -22.04
N ASN A 637 -14.54 -15.25 -22.25
CA ASN A 637 -13.44 -15.60 -21.35
C ASN A 637 -13.56 -14.92 -19.97
N PHE A 638 -14.50 -13.99 -19.81
CA PHE A 638 -14.71 -13.20 -18.60
C PHE A 638 -16.10 -13.35 -18.00
N GLY A 639 -16.86 -14.37 -18.42
CA GLY A 639 -18.16 -14.71 -17.83
C GLY A 639 -19.26 -13.66 -18.06
N GLN A 640 -19.19 -12.90 -19.16
CA GLN A 640 -20.20 -11.88 -19.47
C GLN A 640 -21.53 -12.52 -19.95
N PRO A 641 -22.68 -11.85 -19.76
CA PRO A 641 -23.98 -12.38 -20.14
C PRO A 641 -24.07 -12.73 -21.63
N ASN A 642 -24.88 -13.74 -21.99
CA ASN A 642 -25.09 -14.26 -23.35
C ASN A 642 -23.98 -15.15 -23.93
N CYS A 643 -22.99 -15.51 -23.11
CA CYS A 643 -22.05 -16.57 -23.47
C CYS A 643 -22.72 -17.94 -23.29
N GLY A 644 -23.04 -18.60 -24.40
CA GLY A 644 -23.62 -19.95 -24.38
C GLY A 644 -22.71 -20.93 -23.65
N THR A 645 -23.29 -21.90 -22.95
CA THR A 645 -22.57 -23.01 -22.32
C THR A 645 -21.97 -23.92 -23.38
N SER A 646 -20.87 -23.51 -23.97
CA SER A 646 -19.98 -24.40 -24.71
C SER A 646 -18.81 -24.72 -23.81
N SER A 647 -18.83 -25.92 -23.25
CA SER A 647 -17.68 -26.55 -22.62
C SER A 647 -16.53 -26.60 -23.63
N VAL A 648 -15.58 -25.68 -23.54
CA VAL A 648 -14.27 -25.84 -24.17
C VAL A 648 -13.34 -26.37 -23.09
N GLU A 649 -13.02 -27.65 -23.21
CA GLU A 649 -11.99 -28.36 -22.48
C GLU A 649 -10.66 -27.56 -22.50
N PRO A 650 -9.89 -27.52 -21.40
CA PRO A 650 -8.62 -26.80 -21.38
C PRO A 650 -7.66 -27.40 -22.40
N GLN A 651 -7.43 -26.68 -23.51
CA GLN A 651 -6.39 -27.06 -24.46
C GLN A 651 -5.02 -26.95 -23.79
N GLN A 652 -4.25 -28.02 -23.92
CA GLN A 652 -2.87 -28.16 -23.45
C GLN A 652 -1.98 -26.98 -23.89
N PRO A 653 -0.95 -26.64 -23.09
CA PRO A 653 0.04 -25.65 -23.49
C PRO A 653 0.74 -26.09 -24.78
N ILE A 654 0.70 -25.22 -25.79
CA ILE A 654 1.31 -25.48 -27.10
C ILE A 654 2.82 -25.55 -26.92
N ALA A 655 3.40 -26.71 -27.23
CA ALA A 655 4.85 -26.89 -27.36
C ALA A 655 5.40 -25.96 -28.44
N ALA A 656 6.57 -25.37 -28.16
CA ALA A 656 7.29 -24.52 -29.09
C ALA A 656 7.52 -25.24 -30.44
N SER A 657 6.85 -24.77 -31.50
CA SER A 657 7.16 -25.20 -32.86
C SER A 657 8.31 -24.35 -33.41
N SER A 658 9.42 -25.03 -33.72
CA SER A 658 10.54 -24.53 -34.53
C SER A 658 10.08 -23.96 -35.89
N PRO A 659 10.88 -23.07 -36.51
CA PRO A 659 10.48 -22.35 -37.71
C PRO A 659 10.59 -23.22 -38.97
N VAL A 660 9.56 -23.15 -39.83
CA VAL A 660 9.61 -23.67 -41.20
C VAL A 660 10.23 -22.61 -42.11
N ALA A 661 11.19 -23.05 -42.93
CA ALA A 661 11.97 -22.24 -43.84
C ALA A 661 11.34 -22.10 -45.24
N ALA A 662 11.80 -21.03 -45.92
CA ALA A 662 12.13 -20.90 -47.34
C ALA A 662 11.07 -20.38 -48.34
N ASN A 663 11.30 -19.13 -48.77
CA ASN A 663 11.54 -18.69 -50.16
C ASN A 663 11.96 -17.20 -50.14
N SER A 664 12.83 -16.60 -50.98
CA SER A 664 14.06 -16.94 -51.71
C SER A 664 14.50 -15.66 -52.45
N GLY A 665 15.71 -15.12 -52.19
CA GLY A 665 16.44 -14.14 -53.05
C GLY A 665 16.53 -12.67 -52.57
N PRO A 666 17.56 -11.88 -52.98
CA PRO A 666 18.97 -12.05 -52.61
C PRO A 666 19.64 -10.82 -51.96
N ALA A 667 20.66 -11.13 -51.14
CA ALA A 667 21.90 -10.37 -50.87
C ALA A 667 21.83 -8.87 -50.47
N GLY A 668 21.94 -8.64 -49.15
CA GLY A 668 22.42 -7.39 -48.55
C GLY A 668 23.11 -7.71 -47.22
N THR A 669 24.42 -7.54 -47.17
CA THR A 669 25.32 -7.90 -46.07
C THR A 669 24.99 -7.20 -44.75
N ALA A 670 24.69 -7.98 -43.70
CA ALA A 670 24.68 -7.52 -42.31
C ALA A 670 25.26 -8.61 -41.38
N SER A 671 26.11 -8.15 -40.49
CA SER A 671 27.06 -8.85 -39.62
C SER A 671 26.44 -9.84 -38.61
N SER A 672 27.10 -11.00 -38.45
CA SER A 672 26.81 -12.04 -37.46
C SER A 672 26.82 -11.54 -36.00
N PRO A 673 26.04 -12.20 -35.10
CA PRO A 673 26.10 -11.95 -33.66
C PRO A 673 27.43 -12.43 -33.06
N GLU A 674 28.02 -11.57 -32.25
CA GLU A 674 29.29 -11.76 -31.55
C GLU A 674 29.29 -13.01 -30.66
N THR A 675 30.11 -14.00 -31.03
CA THR A 675 30.41 -15.19 -30.21
C THR A 675 31.25 -14.81 -28.99
N LEU A 676 31.16 -15.57 -27.90
CA LEU A 676 31.92 -15.42 -26.64
C LEU A 676 33.44 -15.20 -26.84
N GLU A 677 34.01 -15.70 -27.95
CA GLU A 677 35.40 -15.46 -28.34
C GLU A 677 35.70 -14.02 -28.82
N SER A 678 34.75 -13.29 -29.41
CA SER A 678 34.96 -11.89 -29.80
C SER A 678 34.94 -10.96 -28.58
N LEU A 679 34.06 -11.25 -27.61
CA LEU A 679 34.05 -10.57 -26.31
C LEU A 679 35.36 -10.81 -25.53
N THR A 680 35.87 -12.04 -25.55
CA THR A 680 37.16 -12.37 -24.90
C THR A 680 38.34 -11.66 -25.57
N ARG A 681 38.30 -11.50 -26.91
CA ARG A 681 39.29 -10.70 -27.64
C ARG A 681 39.18 -9.20 -27.34
N ALA A 682 37.96 -8.66 -27.31
CA ALA A 682 37.72 -7.26 -27.01
C ALA A 682 38.18 -6.87 -25.59
N VAL A 683 38.01 -7.76 -24.61
CA VAL A 683 38.49 -7.55 -23.23
C VAL A 683 40.02 -7.52 -23.19
N ARG A 684 40.71 -8.46 -23.84
CA ARG A 684 42.19 -8.44 -23.90
C ARG A 684 42.75 -7.21 -24.60
N ASP A 685 42.08 -6.74 -25.65
CA ASP A 685 42.51 -5.55 -26.39
C ASP A 685 42.30 -4.26 -25.57
N LEU A 686 41.26 -4.23 -24.73
CA LEU A 686 41.03 -3.15 -23.76
C LEU A 686 42.09 -3.14 -22.65
N GLU A 687 42.44 -4.30 -22.10
CA GLU A 687 43.50 -4.45 -21.11
C GLU A 687 44.87 -4.00 -21.68
N ALA A 688 45.17 -4.36 -22.92
CA ALA A 688 46.38 -3.93 -23.62
C ALA A 688 46.40 -2.42 -23.95
N ARG A 689 45.24 -1.77 -24.10
CA ARG A 689 45.14 -0.31 -24.28
C ARG A 689 45.25 0.44 -22.96
N LEU A 690 44.74 -0.12 -21.87
CA LEU A 690 44.87 0.44 -20.53
C LEU A 690 46.33 0.44 -20.06
N ALA A 691 47.04 -0.68 -20.26
CA ALA A 691 48.47 -0.78 -19.95
C ALA A 691 49.34 0.23 -20.74
N ARG A 692 48.93 0.59 -21.97
CA ARG A 692 49.61 1.61 -22.79
C ARG A 692 49.30 3.05 -22.35
N LEU A 693 48.15 3.30 -21.73
CA LEU A 693 47.80 4.61 -21.18
C LEU A 693 48.48 4.86 -19.84
N GLU A 694 48.72 3.82 -19.04
CA GLU A 694 49.42 3.90 -17.76
C GLU A 694 50.95 4.02 -17.92
N ALA A 695 51.50 3.66 -19.08
CA ALA A 695 52.93 3.75 -19.39
C ALA A 695 53.38 5.09 -20.00
N ARG A 696 52.51 6.10 -20.11
CA ARG A 696 52.90 7.45 -20.58
C ARG A 696 53.36 8.30 -19.39
N PRO A 697 54.60 8.83 -19.37
CA PRO A 697 55.00 9.81 -18.37
C PRO A 697 54.25 11.13 -18.63
N ARG A 698 53.89 11.82 -17.54
CA ARG A 698 53.14 13.10 -17.57
C ARG A 698 53.89 14.20 -18.30
#